data_AF-A0A3Q3B387-F1
#
_entry.id   AF-A0A3Q3B387-F1
#
_cell.length_a   1.000
_cell.length_b   1.000
_cell.length_c   1.000
_cell.angle_alpha   90.00
_cell.angle_beta   90.00
_cell.angle_gamma   90.00
#
_symmetry.space_group_name_H-M   'P 1'
#
loop_
_entity.id
_entity.type
_entity.pdbx_description
1 polymer ?
#
loop_
_entity_poly.entity_id
_entity_poly.type
_entity_poly.pdbx_seq_one_letter_code
_entity_poly.pdbx_strand_id
1 'polypeptide(L)'
;MGPLVLLLVSLCTFSAASDFRPGSEPLGRSVFVRRSSTDGGAAGIAKRSLAALPNRRVRRSSAEQQEESCRQHQGFKTKLDANTHDYSFNDLSGSVSLAWVGDGTGVILALTTFQVPFFMIRFGQSKLYRSENYGKSFSDVTDLINSTFIRSELGMAIDSENSGKVILTAEVSGSEKPLIFVSKDFGKSFTQRDLPFSPLMQISYNPEDSDVLLALSTSNELWLSQDLGTTWKKIHDMVCLVKWGRKNTIFFSFNKNGSCNDRGLLELKRTTDYGQTTKTVANKVFSFGLGGRFLFASVMTGKGTLRNILVSVDQGESWNTAQLPPVGHEQFYSILAANDDMVFMHVDEPGDTGFGTIYVSDDRGTVYSKSLERHLYTTTGGDTDFTNVTSLRGVFIASILAEDNSVQSVVSFDQGGEWVPLRKPVNTKCDATVLDPDKCSLHIHAAYSIAMKLKVPMLPLSEPNAVGLILAHGSVGDAISVIRSDVYVSDDGGYSWIKALDGPHHYAILDSGGLLVAVEERSSELVNQIKFSTDEGQCWSVYNFTSDPIFFTGLASEPGARSMNVSIWGYREEIFSQYWVSFTIDFRELLTRDCDSNDYVQWLAHSDDISDPQDGCMLGYKEKFLRLKKDSVCWNGRDYKINTQPTPCQCTLDDFLCDFGYYRKENSSKCEEQPDLKDKMLEFCLHGEEEKLITSGYRKIPGDKCEGGTVPEREEVDLRQRCVSDQVTSELQVGGHSSKSAAIVVAVVFVMLLSMAAGIMFVKKYVCGGRFLVHRYSVLQQHVEANATDEIDEPLETEHAQNGKIVFHDDSDEDMLE
;
A
#
# COMPACT_ATOMS: atom_id res chain seq x y z
N MET A 1 -32.16 -26.44 -56.91
CA MET A 1 -31.15 -27.50 -56.71
C MET A 1 -30.63 -27.35 -55.28
N GLY A 2 -30.65 -28.41 -54.48
CA GLY A 2 -30.09 -28.39 -53.10
C GLY A 2 -28.58 -28.72 -53.10
N PRO A 3 -27.97 -29.12 -51.97
CA PRO A 3 -28.52 -29.42 -50.62
C PRO A 3 -28.07 -28.36 -49.57
N LEU A 4 -28.59 -28.20 -48.34
CA LEU A 4 -29.06 -29.08 -47.26
C LEU A 4 -27.96 -29.90 -46.54
N VAL A 5 -27.56 -29.48 -45.34
CA VAL A 5 -26.71 -30.26 -44.41
C VAL A 5 -27.39 -30.33 -43.05
N LEU A 6 -27.46 -31.54 -42.49
CA LEU A 6 -28.11 -31.84 -41.20
C LEU A 6 -27.16 -31.60 -40.02
N LEU A 7 -27.71 -31.12 -38.91
CA LEU A 7 -27.16 -31.34 -37.56
C LEU A 7 -27.64 -32.70 -37.05
N LEU A 8 -26.72 -33.51 -36.52
CA LEU A 8 -27.03 -34.77 -35.84
C LEU A 8 -26.65 -34.67 -34.36
N VAL A 9 -27.68 -34.64 -33.51
CA VAL A 9 -27.57 -34.72 -32.06
C VAL A 9 -27.48 -36.19 -31.65
N SER A 10 -26.59 -36.51 -30.70
CA SER A 10 -26.53 -37.84 -30.08
C SER A 10 -26.84 -37.75 -28.59
N LEU A 11 -28.05 -38.15 -28.20
CA LEU A 11 -28.37 -38.57 -26.84
C LEU A 11 -28.25 -40.11 -26.77
N CYS A 12 -27.64 -40.62 -25.71
CA CYS A 12 -27.83 -42.00 -25.24
C CYS A 12 -28.07 -41.99 -23.73
N THR A 13 -29.02 -42.81 -23.26
CA THR A 13 -29.53 -42.80 -21.88
C THR A 13 -29.72 -44.22 -21.34
N PHE A 14 -29.59 -44.39 -20.00
CA PHE A 14 -30.01 -45.56 -19.18
C PHE A 14 -29.31 -46.93 -19.46
N SER A 15 -29.22 -47.95 -18.58
CA SER A 15 -29.61 -48.24 -17.16
C SER A 15 -28.97 -49.61 -16.74
N ALA A 16 -28.88 -50.11 -15.49
CA ALA A 16 -29.04 -49.62 -14.10
C ALA A 16 -28.53 -50.68 -13.07
N ALA A 17 -28.22 -50.26 -11.83
CA ALA A 17 -28.06 -51.07 -10.59
C ALA A 17 -26.85 -52.07 -10.52
N SER A 18 -26.34 -52.55 -9.38
CA SER A 18 -26.79 -52.50 -7.96
C SER A 18 -25.60 -52.58 -6.96
N ASP A 19 -25.89 -52.42 -5.66
CA ASP A 19 -24.99 -52.48 -4.48
C ASP A 19 -23.96 -53.64 -4.39
N PHE A 20 -22.88 -53.41 -3.62
CA PHE A 20 -22.59 -54.21 -2.40
C PHE A 20 -21.46 -53.58 -1.53
N ARG A 21 -21.71 -53.39 -0.22
CA ARG A 21 -20.66 -53.25 0.82
C ARG A 21 -20.40 -54.62 1.46
N PRO A 22 -19.16 -54.91 1.86
CA PRO A 22 -18.93 -55.13 3.29
C PRO A 22 -17.65 -54.46 3.80
N GLY A 23 -17.63 -54.08 5.08
CA GLY A 23 -16.46 -53.48 5.72
C GLY A 23 -15.57 -54.48 6.45
N SER A 24 -14.44 -53.99 6.97
CA SER A 24 -13.68 -54.62 8.04
C SER A 24 -13.02 -53.55 8.93
N GLU A 25 -12.91 -53.87 10.23
CA GLU A 25 -12.49 -52.98 11.31
C GLU A 25 -10.96 -53.11 11.62
N PRO A 26 -10.39 -52.37 12.61
CA PRO A 26 -9.02 -51.85 12.49
C PRO A 26 -7.95 -52.73 13.16
N LEU A 27 -6.67 -52.43 12.88
CA LEU A 27 -5.55 -52.97 13.62
C LEU A 27 -4.41 -51.94 13.79
N GLY A 28 -3.81 -51.91 14.98
CA GLY A 28 -2.39 -51.55 15.14
C GLY A 28 -2.05 -50.13 15.58
N ARG A 29 -2.22 -49.82 16.88
CA ARG A 29 -1.42 -48.79 17.56
C ARG A 29 0.08 -49.06 17.36
N SER A 30 0.86 -48.05 16.98
CA SER A 30 2.24 -47.91 17.43
C SER A 30 2.36 -46.63 18.25
N VAL A 31 2.87 -46.76 19.47
CA VAL A 31 3.01 -45.65 20.43
C VAL A 31 4.44 -45.14 20.33
N PHE A 32 4.64 -43.92 19.84
CA PHE A 32 5.88 -43.18 20.01
C PHE A 32 5.65 -41.96 20.89
N VAL A 33 5.93 -42.13 22.19
CA VAL A 33 5.96 -41.02 23.14
C VAL A 33 7.22 -40.19 22.87
N ARG A 34 7.05 -38.98 22.34
CA ARG A 34 8.08 -37.93 22.39
C ARG A 34 7.59 -36.86 23.36
N ARG A 35 8.39 -36.56 24.38
CA ARG A 35 8.04 -35.63 25.48
C ARG A 35 7.68 -34.25 24.94
N SER A 36 6.61 -33.67 25.49
CA SER A 36 6.30 -32.26 25.33
C SER A 36 7.29 -31.40 26.10
N SER A 37 7.88 -30.43 25.40
CA SER A 37 8.42 -29.19 25.96
C SER A 37 7.86 -28.05 25.12
N THR A 38 6.55 -27.84 25.24
CA THR A 38 5.82 -26.76 24.58
C THR A 38 5.88 -25.51 25.45
N ASP A 39 7.00 -24.80 25.40
CA ASP A 39 6.93 -23.35 25.50
C ASP A 39 6.41 -22.85 24.15
N GLY A 40 5.12 -22.50 24.11
CA GLY A 40 4.50 -21.90 22.94
C GLY A 40 4.92 -20.45 22.83
N GLY A 41 6.04 -20.19 22.15
CA GLY A 41 6.40 -18.85 21.72
C GLY A 41 5.40 -18.34 20.70
N ALA A 42 4.42 -17.56 21.15
CA ALA A 42 3.71 -16.66 20.25
C ALA A 42 4.73 -15.69 19.63
N ALA A 43 4.50 -15.28 18.38
CA ALA A 43 5.32 -14.26 17.73
C ALA A 43 5.47 -13.04 18.65
N GLY A 44 6.68 -12.48 18.70
CA GLY A 44 7.09 -11.47 19.69
C GLY A 44 6.47 -10.09 19.45
N ILE A 45 5.15 -9.98 19.53
CA ILE A 45 4.44 -8.70 19.51
C ILE A 45 4.90 -7.91 20.75
N ALA A 46 5.67 -6.84 20.49
CA ALA A 46 6.25 -5.99 21.52
C ALA A 46 5.16 -5.19 22.23
N LYS A 47 4.59 -5.77 23.30
CA LYS A 47 3.57 -5.11 24.13
C LYS A 47 4.13 -3.87 24.79
N ARG A 48 3.52 -2.73 24.51
CA ARG A 48 3.66 -1.50 25.29
C ARG A 48 2.57 -1.46 26.36
N SER A 49 2.71 -0.49 27.25
CA SER A 49 1.98 -0.39 28.50
C SER A 49 0.59 0.24 28.35
N LEU A 50 -0.23 -0.25 27.41
CA LEU A 50 -1.67 -0.20 27.62
C LEU A 50 -2.01 -1.17 28.75
N ALA A 51 -2.57 -0.65 29.85
CA ALA A 51 -3.10 -1.48 30.92
C ALA A 51 -4.09 -2.49 30.32
N ALA A 52 -4.13 -3.73 30.84
CA ALA A 52 -4.99 -4.79 30.31
C ALA A 52 -6.45 -4.30 30.23
N LEU A 53 -6.87 -3.91 29.01
CA LEU A 53 -8.03 -3.05 28.80
C LEU A 53 -9.26 -3.71 29.40
N PRO A 54 -9.85 -3.12 30.46
CA PRO A 54 -10.83 -3.81 31.27
C PRO A 54 -12.05 -4.15 30.43
N ASN A 55 -12.59 -5.35 30.66
CA ASN A 55 -13.74 -5.89 29.94
C ASN A 55 -14.95 -4.93 30.07
N ARG A 56 -15.10 -4.01 29.12
CA ARG A 56 -16.08 -2.92 29.21
C ARG A 56 -17.46 -3.55 29.17
N ARG A 57 -18.19 -3.45 30.28
CA ARG A 57 -19.64 -3.69 30.28
C ARG A 57 -20.30 -2.59 29.46
N VAL A 58 -20.33 -2.77 28.15
CA VAL A 58 -21.26 -2.09 27.26
C VAL A 58 -22.63 -2.17 27.93
N ARG A 59 -23.31 -1.03 28.05
CA ARG A 59 -24.68 -0.99 28.56
C ARG A 59 -25.51 -1.89 27.65
N ARG A 60 -26.03 -3.00 28.18
CA ARG A 60 -26.84 -3.97 27.42
C ARG A 60 -28.01 -3.25 26.72
N SER A 61 -27.89 -3.05 25.42
CA SER A 61 -28.92 -3.52 24.50
C SER A 61 -28.53 -4.94 24.10
N SER A 62 -29.45 -5.90 24.24
CA SER A 62 -29.26 -7.24 23.67
C SER A 62 -29.31 -7.15 22.14
N ALA A 63 -28.68 -8.08 21.43
CA ALA A 63 -28.87 -8.22 19.98
C ALA A 63 -30.37 -8.34 19.61
N GLU A 64 -31.16 -9.01 20.46
CA GLU A 64 -32.61 -9.13 20.37
C GLU A 64 -33.38 -7.80 20.55
N GLN A 65 -32.77 -6.76 21.15
CA GLN A 65 -33.36 -5.41 21.20
C GLN A 65 -33.00 -4.56 19.98
N GLN A 66 -32.06 -5.00 19.14
CA GLN A 66 -31.58 -4.23 18.00
C GLN A 66 -32.59 -4.28 16.83
N GLU A 67 -33.28 -5.42 16.64
CA GLU A 67 -34.38 -5.55 15.67
C GLU A 67 -35.63 -4.74 16.07
N GLU A 68 -35.97 -4.62 17.36
CA GLU A 68 -37.11 -3.80 17.82
C GLU A 68 -36.82 -2.28 17.83
N SER A 69 -35.55 -1.87 17.89
CA SER A 69 -35.17 -0.46 18.04
C SER A 69 -35.05 0.31 16.72
N CYS A 70 -34.88 -0.38 15.59
CA CYS A 70 -34.76 0.27 14.28
C CYS A 70 -36.12 0.81 13.81
N ARG A 71 -36.42 2.06 14.16
CA ARG A 71 -37.57 2.79 13.60
C ARG A 71 -37.37 2.95 12.10
N GLN A 72 -38.00 2.09 11.31
CA GLN A 72 -38.06 2.24 9.86
C GLN A 72 -38.48 3.67 9.52
N HIS A 73 -37.68 4.38 8.71
CA HIS A 73 -38.06 5.68 8.20
C HIS A 73 -39.41 5.52 7.47
N GLN A 74 -40.48 6.15 7.95
CA GLN A 74 -41.78 6.02 7.30
C GLN A 74 -41.88 7.06 6.18
N GLY A 75 -42.22 6.62 4.97
CA GLY A 75 -42.41 7.52 3.82
C GLY A 75 -41.14 7.94 3.07
N PHE A 76 -39.97 7.30 3.28
CA PHE A 76 -38.80 7.57 2.42
C PHE A 76 -39.07 7.20 0.97
N LYS A 77 -39.80 6.11 0.72
CA LYS A 77 -39.97 5.54 -0.62
C LYS A 77 -40.49 6.57 -1.63
N THR A 78 -41.58 7.27 -1.33
CA THR A 78 -42.15 8.28 -2.22
C THR A 78 -41.23 9.47 -2.49
N LYS A 79 -40.26 9.73 -1.60
CA LYS A 79 -39.25 10.78 -1.79
C LYS A 79 -38.11 10.29 -2.66
N LEU A 80 -37.57 9.11 -2.38
CA LEU A 80 -36.50 8.52 -3.19
C LEU A 80 -36.99 8.18 -4.60
N ASP A 81 -38.25 7.72 -4.75
CA ASP A 81 -38.89 7.50 -6.07
C ASP A 81 -38.98 8.81 -6.90
N ALA A 82 -39.10 9.97 -6.25
CA ALA A 82 -39.12 11.28 -6.92
C ALA A 82 -37.71 11.85 -7.19
N ASN A 83 -36.66 11.29 -6.58
CA ASN A 83 -35.27 11.76 -6.62
C ASN A 83 -34.30 10.69 -7.13
N THR A 84 -34.82 9.64 -7.77
CA THR A 84 -34.05 8.63 -8.49
C THR A 84 -34.12 8.94 -9.98
N HIS A 85 -32.95 9.10 -10.60
CA HIS A 85 -32.79 9.53 -11.97
C HIS A 85 -32.03 8.47 -12.75
N ASP A 86 -32.67 7.84 -13.74
CA ASP A 86 -32.05 6.85 -14.61
C ASP A 86 -31.51 7.48 -15.90
N TYR A 87 -30.38 6.96 -16.39
CA TYR A 87 -29.82 7.31 -17.68
C TYR A 87 -29.23 6.07 -18.35
N SER A 88 -29.69 5.77 -19.57
CA SER A 88 -29.20 4.66 -20.39
C SER A 88 -28.25 5.17 -21.47
N PHE A 89 -27.05 4.61 -21.54
CA PHE A 89 -26.03 4.95 -22.53
C PHE A 89 -26.24 4.07 -23.77
N ASN A 90 -26.61 4.69 -24.89
CA ASN A 90 -26.78 4.01 -26.16
C ASN A 90 -25.40 3.77 -26.82
N ASP A 91 -24.64 2.82 -26.28
CA ASP A 91 -23.31 2.48 -26.74
C ASP A 91 -23.00 0.97 -26.57
N LEU A 92 -22.12 0.46 -27.42
CA LEU A 92 -21.71 -0.96 -27.47
C LEU A 92 -20.35 -1.23 -26.80
N SER A 93 -19.74 -0.21 -26.19
CA SER A 93 -18.43 -0.30 -25.53
C SER A 93 -18.50 -1.20 -24.29
N GLY A 94 -17.55 -2.15 -24.19
CA GLY A 94 -17.42 -3.05 -23.03
C GLY A 94 -16.80 -2.40 -21.78
N SER A 95 -16.42 -1.12 -21.83
CA SER A 95 -15.80 -0.40 -20.73
C SER A 95 -16.24 1.07 -20.65
N VAL A 96 -16.23 1.60 -19.43
CA VAL A 96 -16.52 3.00 -19.10
C VAL A 96 -15.45 3.51 -18.14
N SER A 97 -14.85 4.66 -18.44
CA SER A 97 -13.98 5.41 -17.52
C SER A 97 -14.73 6.63 -17.01
N LEU A 98 -14.76 6.83 -15.69
CA LEU A 98 -15.46 7.93 -15.03
C LEU A 98 -14.45 8.90 -14.39
N ALA A 99 -14.68 10.20 -14.53
CA ALA A 99 -13.91 11.23 -13.85
C ALA A 99 -14.81 12.35 -13.34
N TRP A 100 -14.66 12.69 -12.05
CA TRP A 100 -15.23 13.91 -11.47
C TRP A 100 -14.36 15.10 -11.83
N VAL A 101 -14.96 16.23 -12.19
CA VAL A 101 -14.23 17.44 -12.59
C VAL A 101 -14.51 18.57 -11.60
N GLY A 102 -13.68 18.64 -10.57
CA GLY A 102 -13.82 19.58 -9.45
C GLY A 102 -14.86 19.17 -8.41
N ASP A 103 -14.64 19.64 -7.19
CA ASP A 103 -15.44 19.44 -5.99
C ASP A 103 -16.60 20.46 -5.90
N GLY A 104 -17.83 19.98 -5.72
CA GLY A 104 -19.06 20.77 -5.63
C GLY A 104 -19.66 21.18 -6.97
N THR A 105 -19.03 20.80 -8.08
CA THR A 105 -19.46 21.17 -9.45
C THR A 105 -20.59 20.29 -9.96
N GLY A 106 -20.71 19.06 -9.43
CA GLY A 106 -21.57 18.02 -9.99
C GLY A 106 -21.17 17.54 -11.38
N VAL A 107 -19.98 17.90 -11.88
CA VAL A 107 -19.52 17.56 -13.23
C VAL A 107 -18.86 16.18 -13.24
N ILE A 108 -19.40 15.29 -14.08
CA ILE A 108 -18.85 13.96 -14.35
C ILE A 108 -18.61 13.84 -15.85
N LEU A 109 -17.42 13.38 -16.24
CA LEU A 109 -17.14 12.87 -17.58
C LEU A 109 -17.18 11.35 -17.56
N ALA A 110 -17.90 10.76 -18.52
CA ALA A 110 -17.91 9.33 -18.77
C ALA A 110 -17.40 9.07 -20.19
N LEU A 111 -16.21 8.48 -20.29
CA LEU A 111 -15.57 8.10 -21.55
C LEU A 111 -15.81 6.62 -21.79
N THR A 112 -16.31 6.26 -22.96
CA THR A 112 -16.43 4.86 -23.40
C THR A 112 -15.51 4.63 -24.60
N THR A 113 -14.88 3.47 -24.68
CA THR A 113 -13.96 3.11 -25.76
C THR A 113 -14.28 1.72 -26.31
N PHE A 114 -14.35 1.62 -27.63
CA PHE A 114 -14.60 0.36 -28.34
C PHE A 114 -13.58 0.20 -29.47
N GLN A 115 -12.97 -0.98 -29.56
CA GLN A 115 -12.06 -1.34 -30.65
C GLN A 115 -12.55 -2.61 -31.34
N VAL A 116 -12.68 -2.56 -32.66
CA VAL A 116 -12.95 -3.77 -33.47
C VAL A 116 -11.62 -4.35 -33.95
N PRO A 117 -11.25 -5.58 -33.55
CA PRO A 117 -10.08 -6.27 -34.08
C PRO A 117 -10.38 -6.80 -35.49
N PHE A 118 -10.32 -5.92 -36.49
CA PHE A 118 -10.42 -6.30 -37.90
C PHE A 118 -9.02 -6.45 -38.52
N PHE A 119 -8.84 -7.46 -39.39
CA PHE A 119 -7.55 -7.78 -39.98
C PHE A 119 -6.88 -6.54 -40.61
N MET A 120 -5.69 -6.21 -40.09
CA MET A 120 -4.80 -5.11 -40.54
C MET A 120 -5.27 -3.65 -40.33
N ILE A 121 -6.46 -3.37 -39.79
CA ILE A 121 -6.91 -2.00 -39.48
C ILE A 121 -7.64 -1.94 -38.13
N ARG A 122 -7.09 -1.18 -37.18
CA ARG A 122 -7.76 -0.84 -35.91
C ARG A 122 -8.83 0.23 -36.17
N PHE A 123 -10.10 -0.15 -36.17
CA PHE A 123 -11.21 0.80 -36.05
C PHE A 123 -11.56 0.95 -34.58
N GLY A 124 -11.07 2.04 -33.99
CA GLY A 124 -11.47 2.48 -32.65
C GLY A 124 -12.56 3.55 -32.74
N GLN A 125 -13.55 3.48 -31.84
CA GLN A 125 -14.48 4.57 -31.57
C GLN A 125 -14.44 4.89 -30.07
N SER A 126 -14.62 6.17 -29.76
CA SER A 126 -14.79 6.64 -28.39
C SER A 126 -16.01 7.53 -28.31
N LYS A 127 -16.77 7.44 -27.23
CA LYS A 127 -17.80 8.43 -26.91
C LYS A 127 -17.48 9.12 -25.61
N LEU A 128 -17.77 10.41 -25.55
CA LEU A 128 -17.61 11.21 -24.35
C LEU A 128 -18.97 11.74 -23.93
N TYR A 129 -19.41 11.35 -22.74
CA TYR A 129 -20.61 11.84 -22.10
C TYR A 129 -20.25 12.79 -20.96
N ARG A 130 -21.10 13.79 -20.73
CA ARG A 130 -20.90 14.79 -19.69
C ARG A 130 -22.16 15.04 -18.89
N SER A 131 -22.04 15.04 -17.56
CA SER A 131 -23.07 15.48 -16.62
C SER A 131 -22.67 16.81 -15.96
N GLU A 132 -23.65 17.58 -15.51
CA GLU A 132 -23.47 18.76 -14.64
C GLU A 132 -24.31 18.67 -13.35
N ASN A 133 -24.87 17.50 -13.07
CA ASN A 133 -25.83 17.28 -11.99
C ASN A 133 -25.60 15.96 -11.27
N TYR A 134 -24.33 15.66 -10.96
CA TYR A 134 -23.90 14.49 -10.19
C TYR A 134 -24.30 13.16 -10.84
N GLY A 135 -24.42 13.11 -12.18
CA GLY A 135 -24.81 11.91 -12.92
C GLY A 135 -26.31 11.67 -13.05
N LYS A 136 -27.18 12.61 -12.64
CA LYS A 136 -28.64 12.49 -12.83
C LYS A 136 -29.06 12.52 -14.30
N SER A 137 -28.27 13.17 -15.15
CA SER A 137 -28.43 13.13 -16.60
C SER A 137 -27.10 13.37 -17.29
N PHE A 138 -26.90 12.77 -18.46
CA PHE A 138 -25.73 13.01 -19.31
C PHE A 138 -26.13 13.56 -20.68
N SER A 139 -25.26 14.39 -21.25
CA SER A 139 -25.26 14.78 -22.66
C SER A 139 -24.12 14.07 -23.38
N ASP A 140 -24.39 13.48 -24.54
CA ASP A 140 -23.34 13.06 -25.48
C ASP A 140 -22.63 14.33 -26.01
N VAL A 141 -21.32 14.40 -25.80
CA VAL A 141 -20.43 15.51 -26.20
C VAL A 141 -19.26 15.01 -27.05
N THR A 142 -19.41 13.84 -27.69
CA THR A 142 -18.40 13.21 -28.55
C THR A 142 -17.95 14.10 -29.72
N ASP A 143 -18.83 14.99 -30.20
CA ASP A 143 -18.49 15.99 -31.21
C ASP A 143 -17.40 16.99 -30.74
N LEU A 144 -17.27 17.26 -29.43
CA LEU A 144 -16.22 18.15 -28.90
C LEU A 144 -14.80 17.58 -29.05
N ILE A 145 -14.69 16.25 -29.20
CA ILE A 145 -13.42 15.55 -29.49
C ILE A 145 -13.36 15.08 -30.96
N ASN A 146 -14.17 15.66 -31.84
CA ASN A 146 -14.27 15.31 -33.26
C ASN A 146 -14.52 13.80 -33.54
N SER A 147 -15.16 13.07 -32.61
CA SER A 147 -15.25 11.60 -32.64
C SER A 147 -13.90 10.86 -32.76
N THR A 148 -12.82 11.45 -32.26
CA THR A 148 -11.46 10.86 -32.27
C THR A 148 -11.35 9.76 -31.22
N PHE A 149 -10.58 8.70 -31.50
CA PHE A 149 -10.31 7.65 -30.52
C PHE A 149 -9.39 8.16 -29.39
N ILE A 150 -9.81 7.95 -28.15
CA ILE A 150 -9.08 8.33 -26.93
C ILE A 150 -8.40 7.10 -26.33
N ARG A 151 -7.14 7.27 -25.94
CA ARG A 151 -6.32 6.24 -25.27
C ARG A 151 -6.76 6.07 -23.82
N SER A 152 -7.66 5.12 -23.58
CA SER A 152 -8.15 4.78 -22.24
C SER A 152 -7.04 4.37 -21.27
N GLU A 153 -5.95 3.79 -21.77
CA GLU A 153 -4.77 3.39 -20.99
C GLU A 153 -4.00 4.57 -20.39
N LEU A 154 -4.16 5.79 -20.94
CA LEU A 154 -3.61 7.03 -20.36
C LEU A 154 -4.64 7.78 -19.51
N GLY A 155 -5.85 7.25 -19.37
CA GLY A 155 -6.94 7.81 -18.58
C GLY A 155 -7.41 9.21 -19.01
N MET A 156 -8.13 9.87 -18.10
CA MET A 156 -8.47 11.29 -18.21
C MET A 156 -7.63 12.05 -17.19
N ALA A 157 -6.74 12.94 -17.64
CA ALA A 157 -5.93 13.74 -16.74
C ALA A 157 -6.78 14.93 -16.27
N ILE A 158 -7.18 14.89 -15.00
CA ILE A 158 -7.94 15.95 -14.32
C ILE A 158 -6.99 16.71 -13.39
N ASP A 159 -7.10 18.02 -13.39
CA ASP A 159 -6.33 18.86 -12.47
C ASP A 159 -6.89 18.86 -11.04
N SER A 160 -6.00 19.03 -10.07
CA SER A 160 -6.34 19.35 -8.68
C SER A 160 -6.99 20.75 -8.54
N GLU A 161 -7.55 21.06 -7.36
CA GLU A 161 -8.01 22.41 -6.99
C GLU A 161 -9.13 23.06 -7.84
N ASN A 162 -10.10 22.28 -8.32
CA ASN A 162 -11.35 22.80 -8.92
C ASN A 162 -11.16 23.72 -10.15
N SER A 163 -10.02 23.66 -10.83
CA SER A 163 -9.72 24.54 -11.97
C SER A 163 -10.59 24.28 -13.20
N GLY A 164 -11.23 23.10 -13.27
CA GLY A 164 -12.00 22.65 -14.41
C GLY A 164 -11.17 22.23 -15.62
N LYS A 165 -9.85 22.06 -15.46
CA LYS A 165 -8.94 21.61 -16.52
C LYS A 165 -9.03 20.10 -16.71
N VAL A 166 -9.11 19.68 -17.98
CA VAL A 166 -9.15 18.27 -18.39
C VAL A 166 -8.29 18.09 -19.63
N ILE A 167 -7.45 17.06 -19.64
CA ILE A 167 -6.68 16.62 -20.80
C ILE A 167 -7.05 15.18 -21.16
N LEU A 168 -7.44 14.98 -22.42
CA LEU A 168 -7.68 13.65 -23.02
C LEU A 168 -6.60 13.40 -24.08
N THR A 169 -5.97 12.22 -24.06
CA THR A 169 -4.93 11.86 -25.04
C THR A 169 -5.52 10.98 -26.13
N ALA A 170 -5.37 11.39 -27.39
CA ALA A 170 -5.92 10.65 -28.53
C ALA A 170 -4.88 9.74 -29.20
N GLU A 171 -5.34 8.66 -29.81
CA GLU A 171 -4.57 7.90 -30.80
C GLU A 171 -5.02 8.29 -32.21
N VAL A 172 -4.06 8.62 -33.07
CA VAL A 172 -4.32 8.96 -34.47
C VAL A 172 -3.66 7.91 -35.35
N SER A 173 -4.46 7.15 -36.09
CA SER A 173 -3.98 6.09 -36.98
C SER A 173 -3.33 6.68 -38.24
N GLY A 174 -2.01 6.57 -38.37
CA GLY A 174 -1.28 6.89 -39.60
C GLY A 174 0.01 7.66 -39.38
N SER A 175 0.35 8.55 -40.32
CA SER A 175 1.52 9.44 -40.25
C SER A 175 1.19 10.81 -39.63
N GLU A 176 0.05 10.92 -38.95
CA GLU A 176 -0.36 12.14 -38.26
C GLU A 176 0.27 12.20 -36.85
N LYS A 177 0.39 13.41 -36.31
CA LYS A 177 1.02 13.60 -34.99
C LYS A 177 0.07 13.13 -33.89
N PRO A 178 0.59 12.57 -32.77
CA PRO A 178 -0.20 12.41 -31.56
C PRO A 178 -0.79 13.75 -31.12
N LEU A 179 -1.98 13.75 -30.53
CA LEU A 179 -2.67 14.97 -30.13
C LEU A 179 -3.37 14.80 -28.79
N ILE A 180 -3.69 15.94 -28.17
CA ILE A 180 -4.48 16.03 -26.96
C ILE A 180 -5.68 16.96 -27.16
N PHE A 181 -6.77 16.66 -26.46
CA PHE A 181 -7.91 17.56 -26.29
C PHE A 181 -7.83 18.18 -24.91
N VAL A 182 -7.83 19.51 -24.85
CA VAL A 182 -7.66 20.28 -23.61
C VAL A 182 -8.87 21.16 -23.35
N SER A 183 -9.55 20.93 -22.23
CA SER A 183 -10.58 21.81 -21.67
C SER A 183 -10.01 22.68 -20.54
N LYS A 184 -10.56 23.88 -20.37
CA LYS A 184 -10.32 24.79 -19.24
C LYS A 184 -11.63 25.19 -18.52
N ASP A 185 -12.73 24.49 -18.81
CA ASP A 185 -14.09 24.92 -18.50
C ASP A 185 -15.00 23.76 -18.05
N PHE A 186 -14.42 22.82 -17.31
CA PHE A 186 -15.09 21.63 -16.78
C PHE A 186 -15.66 20.72 -17.90
N GLY A 187 -14.94 20.59 -19.01
CA GLY A 187 -15.33 19.77 -20.16
C GLY A 187 -16.44 20.37 -21.04
N LYS A 188 -16.75 21.67 -20.93
CA LYS A 188 -17.77 22.33 -21.79
C LYS A 188 -17.28 22.57 -23.21
N SER A 189 -15.98 22.83 -23.36
CA SER A 189 -15.31 22.94 -24.65
C SER A 189 -13.94 22.28 -24.58
N PHE A 190 -13.50 21.73 -25.71
CA PHE A 190 -12.18 21.13 -25.86
C PHE A 190 -11.42 21.80 -27.01
N THR A 191 -10.13 22.03 -26.80
CA THR A 191 -9.20 22.54 -27.81
C THR A 191 -8.21 21.45 -28.20
N GLN A 192 -8.18 21.10 -29.49
CA GLN A 192 -7.20 20.16 -30.04
C GLN A 192 -5.81 20.81 -30.05
N ARG A 193 -4.77 20.05 -29.65
CA ARG A 193 -3.36 20.47 -29.67
C ARG A 193 -2.49 19.32 -30.12
N ASP A 194 -1.69 19.53 -31.15
CA ASP A 194 -0.74 18.53 -31.64
C ASP A 194 0.47 18.42 -30.70
N LEU A 195 0.88 17.20 -30.36
CA LEU A 195 2.11 16.93 -29.62
C LEU A 195 3.29 16.77 -30.58
N PRO A 196 4.50 17.25 -30.23
CA PRO A 196 5.72 16.94 -30.97
C PRO A 196 6.32 15.58 -30.61
N PHE A 197 5.70 14.81 -29.72
CA PHE A 197 6.14 13.51 -29.20
C PHE A 197 4.94 12.58 -28.95
N SER A 198 5.20 11.28 -28.84
CA SER A 198 4.22 10.29 -28.36
C SER A 198 4.34 10.15 -26.84
N PRO A 199 3.30 10.42 -26.04
CA PRO A 199 3.36 10.24 -24.59
C PRO A 199 3.44 8.76 -24.21
N LEU A 200 4.29 8.44 -23.23
CA LEU A 200 4.44 7.11 -22.63
C LEU A 200 3.48 6.90 -21.45
N MET A 201 3.19 7.97 -20.71
CA MET A 201 2.37 7.99 -19.49
C MET A 201 1.40 9.17 -19.54
N GLN A 202 0.45 9.20 -18.58
CA GLN A 202 -0.47 10.31 -18.42
C GLN A 202 0.27 11.65 -18.26
N ILE A 203 -0.22 12.71 -18.90
CA ILE A 203 0.34 14.05 -18.77
C ILE A 203 0.06 14.58 -17.36
N SER A 204 1.10 14.99 -16.65
CA SER A 204 1.04 15.37 -15.24
C SER A 204 1.02 16.89 -15.07
N TYR A 205 -0.01 17.39 -14.38
CA TYR A 205 -0.10 18.78 -13.94
C TYR A 205 0.93 19.06 -12.84
N ASN A 206 1.55 20.25 -12.87
CA ASN A 206 2.30 20.77 -11.74
C ASN A 206 1.33 21.11 -10.59
N PRO A 207 1.47 20.52 -9.38
CA PRO A 207 0.55 20.75 -8.26
C PRO A 207 0.44 22.20 -7.79
N GLU A 208 1.40 23.07 -8.12
CA GLU A 208 1.41 24.48 -7.67
C GLU A 208 1.06 25.49 -8.79
N ASP A 209 1.01 25.06 -10.05
CA ASP A 209 0.57 25.87 -11.20
C ASP A 209 0.09 24.95 -12.33
N SER A 210 -1.22 24.74 -12.41
CA SER A 210 -1.78 23.78 -13.34
C SER A 210 -1.89 24.26 -14.79
N ASP A 211 -1.35 25.41 -15.18
CA ASP A 211 -1.05 25.69 -16.60
C ASP A 211 0.32 25.13 -17.03
N VAL A 212 1.13 24.63 -16.07
CA VAL A 212 2.40 23.94 -16.32
C VAL A 212 2.20 22.42 -16.32
N LEU A 213 2.69 21.77 -17.38
CA LEU A 213 2.50 20.33 -17.63
C LEU A 213 3.82 19.62 -17.90
N LEU A 214 3.90 18.36 -17.48
CA LEU A 214 5.04 17.47 -17.69
C LEU A 214 4.60 16.20 -18.42
N ALA A 215 5.45 15.70 -19.32
CA ALA A 215 5.21 14.46 -20.03
C ALA A 215 6.53 13.74 -20.35
N LEU A 216 6.53 12.41 -20.20
CA LEU A 216 7.59 11.54 -20.68
C LEU A 216 7.17 10.94 -22.03
N SER A 217 8.05 10.98 -23.03
CA SER A 217 7.77 10.38 -24.35
C SER A 217 8.15 8.90 -24.41
N THR A 218 7.60 8.16 -25.38
CA THR A 218 7.99 6.77 -25.70
C THR A 218 9.44 6.65 -26.22
N SER A 219 10.16 7.76 -26.37
CA SER A 219 11.59 7.80 -26.67
C SER A 219 12.43 8.24 -25.46
N ASN A 220 11.85 8.17 -24.26
CA ASN A 220 12.45 8.55 -22.98
C ASN A 220 12.90 10.02 -22.95
N GLU A 221 12.20 10.90 -23.65
CA GLU A 221 12.44 12.34 -23.62
C GLU A 221 11.49 13.03 -22.64
N LEU A 222 12.02 13.94 -21.83
CA LEU A 222 11.23 14.73 -20.89
C LEU A 222 10.80 16.05 -21.53
N TRP A 223 9.49 16.23 -21.64
CA TRP A 223 8.84 17.38 -22.26
C TRP A 223 8.06 18.20 -21.23
N LEU A 224 8.17 19.52 -21.34
CA LEU A 224 7.52 20.48 -20.47
C LEU A 224 6.69 21.48 -21.30
N SER A 225 5.50 21.83 -20.80
CA SER A 225 4.72 22.98 -21.26
C SER A 225 4.47 23.97 -20.11
N GLN A 226 4.35 25.26 -20.42
CA GLN A 226 3.98 26.34 -19.49
C GLN A 226 2.72 27.10 -19.96
N ASP A 227 1.96 26.54 -20.92
CA ASP A 227 0.78 27.14 -21.54
C ASP A 227 -0.36 26.12 -21.78
N LEU A 228 -0.44 25.15 -20.86
CA LEU A 228 -1.34 24.00 -20.86
C LEU A 228 -1.21 23.09 -22.10
N GLY A 229 -0.01 22.99 -22.67
CA GLY A 229 0.29 22.13 -23.82
C GLY A 229 0.05 22.77 -25.18
N THR A 230 0.02 24.11 -25.28
CA THR A 230 0.02 24.82 -26.59
C THR A 230 1.41 24.74 -27.22
N THR A 231 2.45 24.93 -26.41
CA THR A 231 3.85 24.74 -26.79
C THR A 231 4.53 23.77 -25.83
N TRP A 232 5.42 22.96 -26.38
CA TRP A 232 6.18 21.95 -25.64
C TRP A 232 7.67 22.13 -25.90
N LYS A 233 8.46 22.19 -24.83
CA LYS A 233 9.92 22.26 -24.85
C LYS A 233 10.47 20.95 -24.30
N LYS A 234 11.33 20.27 -25.06
CA LYS A 234 12.14 19.18 -24.52
C LYS A 234 13.16 19.75 -23.55
N ILE A 235 13.20 19.22 -22.32
CA ILE A 235 14.10 19.67 -21.25
C ILE A 235 15.21 18.67 -20.92
N HIS A 236 15.03 17.38 -21.22
CA HIS A 236 16.08 16.36 -21.08
C HIS A 236 15.82 15.14 -21.98
N ASP A 237 16.87 14.38 -22.29
CA ASP A 237 16.83 13.11 -23.03
C ASP A 237 17.14 11.92 -22.09
N MET A 238 16.72 10.69 -22.45
CA MET A 238 17.01 9.44 -21.73
C MET A 238 16.58 9.45 -20.24
N VAL A 239 15.41 10.02 -19.96
CA VAL A 239 14.78 10.04 -18.64
C VAL A 239 13.99 8.76 -18.41
N CYS A 240 14.11 8.19 -17.22
CA CYS A 240 13.51 6.89 -16.88
C CYS A 240 12.29 7.02 -15.95
N LEU A 241 12.42 7.83 -14.89
CA LEU A 241 11.34 8.19 -13.98
C LEU A 241 11.38 9.70 -13.74
N VAL A 242 10.21 10.32 -13.58
CA VAL A 242 10.09 11.76 -13.30
C VAL A 242 8.92 12.02 -12.36
N LYS A 243 9.11 12.90 -11.38
CA LYS A 243 8.06 13.35 -10.45
C LYS A 243 8.12 14.86 -10.21
N TRP A 244 6.95 15.47 -10.03
CA TRP A 244 6.82 16.83 -9.51
C TRP A 244 7.15 16.85 -8.02
N GLY A 245 7.92 17.85 -7.59
CA GLY A 245 8.17 18.20 -6.20
C GLY A 245 7.63 19.59 -5.86
N ARG A 246 7.61 19.92 -4.57
CA ARG A 246 7.13 21.22 -4.06
C ARG A 246 7.85 22.40 -4.73
N LYS A 247 7.18 23.55 -4.82
CA LYS A 247 7.71 24.81 -5.37
C LYS A 247 8.19 24.69 -6.82
N ASN A 248 7.38 24.10 -7.70
CA ASN A 248 7.65 23.96 -9.15
C ASN A 248 8.92 23.14 -9.48
N THR A 249 9.35 22.25 -8.58
CA THR A 249 10.58 21.48 -8.74
C THR A 249 10.32 20.21 -9.53
N ILE A 250 11.23 19.82 -10.42
CA ILE A 250 11.16 18.56 -11.17
C ILE A 250 12.34 17.69 -10.77
N PHE A 251 12.06 16.47 -10.32
CA PHE A 251 13.06 15.43 -10.06
C PHE A 251 12.95 14.34 -11.12
N PHE A 252 14.08 13.88 -11.66
CA PHE A 252 14.08 12.81 -12.65
C PHE A 252 15.35 11.96 -12.62
N SER A 253 15.20 10.66 -12.88
CA SER A 253 16.31 9.73 -13.06
C SER A 253 16.70 9.64 -14.54
N PHE A 254 18.00 9.49 -14.81
CA PHE A 254 18.57 9.54 -16.15
C PHE A 254 19.74 8.55 -16.28
N ASN A 255 19.89 7.95 -17.48
CA ASN A 255 21.09 7.18 -17.84
C ASN A 255 21.75 7.73 -19.12
N LYS A 256 23.08 7.91 -19.07
CA LYS A 256 23.93 8.29 -20.21
C LYS A 256 23.97 7.23 -21.33
N ASN A 257 23.73 5.96 -20.99
CA ASN A 257 23.72 4.87 -21.97
C ASN A 257 22.35 4.68 -22.67
N GLY A 258 21.31 5.42 -22.25
CA GLY A 258 19.96 5.33 -22.81
C GLY A 258 19.10 4.15 -22.32
N SER A 259 19.66 3.23 -21.53
CA SER A 259 18.94 2.09 -20.94
C SER A 259 18.39 2.43 -19.55
N CYS A 260 17.08 2.32 -19.36
CA CYS A 260 16.48 2.46 -18.02
C CYS A 260 16.61 1.20 -17.15
N ASN A 261 17.12 0.11 -17.75
CA ASN A 261 17.34 -1.17 -17.07
C ASN A 261 18.71 -1.21 -16.36
N ASP A 262 19.59 -0.24 -16.61
CA ASP A 262 20.90 -0.09 -15.94
C ASP A 262 20.73 0.47 -14.50
N ARG A 263 19.85 -0.13 -13.70
CA ARG A 263 19.55 0.35 -12.35
C ARG A 263 20.77 0.25 -11.45
N GLY A 264 20.92 1.25 -10.58
CA GLY A 264 22.11 1.42 -9.77
C GLY A 264 23.25 2.13 -10.50
N LEU A 265 23.08 2.49 -11.78
CA LEU A 265 23.97 3.37 -12.54
C LEU A 265 23.31 4.71 -12.92
N LEU A 266 22.03 4.91 -12.56
CA LEU A 266 21.30 6.13 -12.88
C LEU A 266 21.84 7.35 -12.13
N GLU A 267 21.67 8.54 -12.71
CA GLU A 267 21.84 9.83 -12.03
C GLU A 267 20.46 10.40 -11.70
N LEU A 268 20.23 10.80 -10.45
CA LEU A 268 19.07 11.60 -10.07
C LEU A 268 19.41 13.08 -10.26
N LYS A 269 18.57 13.77 -11.02
CA LYS A 269 18.71 15.18 -11.36
C LYS A 269 17.50 15.98 -10.89
N ARG A 270 17.74 17.26 -10.64
CA ARG A 270 16.75 18.26 -10.25
C ARG A 270 16.83 19.49 -11.14
N THR A 271 15.70 20.07 -11.49
CA THR A 271 15.60 21.45 -11.99
C THR A 271 14.52 22.20 -11.20
N THR A 272 14.77 23.49 -10.94
CA THR A 272 13.88 24.42 -10.22
C THR A 272 13.53 25.65 -11.07
N ASP A 273 13.89 25.63 -12.36
CA ASP A 273 13.78 26.74 -13.31
C ASP A 273 13.25 26.27 -14.68
N TYR A 274 12.48 25.17 -14.68
CA TYR A 274 11.85 24.61 -15.87
C TYR A 274 12.86 24.16 -16.95
N GLY A 275 13.93 23.50 -16.50
CA GLY A 275 14.97 22.92 -17.36
C GLY A 275 15.80 23.98 -18.08
N GLN A 276 16.11 25.09 -17.41
CA GLN A 276 17.16 26.02 -17.85
C GLN A 276 18.51 25.63 -17.23
N THR A 277 18.49 25.26 -15.95
CA THR A 277 19.61 24.63 -15.26
C THR A 277 19.16 23.30 -14.63
N THR A 278 20.09 22.36 -14.61
CA THR A 278 19.88 21.02 -14.09
C THR A 278 21.05 20.64 -13.20
N LYS A 279 20.76 20.25 -11.96
CA LYS A 279 21.75 19.81 -10.97
C LYS A 279 21.61 18.29 -10.79
N THR A 280 22.71 17.53 -10.94
CA THR A 280 22.75 16.14 -10.44
C THR A 280 22.79 16.19 -8.93
N VAL A 281 21.81 15.58 -8.27
CA VAL A 281 21.67 15.55 -6.80
C VAL A 281 22.12 14.22 -6.21
N ALA A 282 22.00 13.10 -6.93
CA ALA A 282 22.56 11.80 -6.51
C ALA A 282 23.07 10.99 -7.72
N ASN A 283 23.99 10.05 -7.47
CA ASN A 283 24.61 9.17 -8.47
C ASN A 283 24.48 7.71 -8.02
N LYS A 284 24.59 6.75 -8.96
CA LYS A 284 24.43 5.30 -8.71
C LYS A 284 23.05 4.93 -8.17
N VAL A 285 22.03 5.64 -8.66
CA VAL A 285 20.65 5.53 -8.21
C VAL A 285 20.00 4.29 -8.84
N PHE A 286 19.27 3.54 -8.02
CA PHE A 286 18.41 2.44 -8.43
C PHE A 286 16.99 2.96 -8.73
N SER A 287 16.40 3.66 -7.76
CA SER A 287 15.14 4.41 -7.89
C SER A 287 15.13 5.61 -6.93
N PHE A 288 14.12 6.48 -7.05
CA PHE A 288 13.85 7.57 -6.12
C PHE A 288 12.34 7.72 -5.88
N GLY A 289 11.96 8.22 -4.71
CA GLY A 289 10.57 8.43 -4.32
C GLY A 289 10.38 9.72 -3.51
N LEU A 290 9.13 10.20 -3.42
CA LEU A 290 8.76 11.44 -2.73
C LEU A 290 7.65 11.16 -1.72
N GLY A 291 7.95 11.29 -0.42
CA GLY A 291 6.99 11.07 0.66
C GLY A 291 6.91 12.26 1.59
N GLY A 292 5.75 12.90 1.72
CA GLY A 292 5.57 14.06 2.59
C GLY A 292 6.55 15.20 2.21
N ARG A 293 7.50 15.52 3.10
CA ARG A 293 8.59 16.48 2.84
C ARG A 293 9.93 15.85 2.41
N PHE A 294 9.99 14.52 2.37
CA PHE A 294 11.20 13.74 2.20
C PHE A 294 11.39 13.30 0.74
N LEU A 295 12.60 13.50 0.22
CA LEU A 295 13.08 12.89 -1.01
C LEU A 295 13.94 11.68 -0.65
N PHE A 296 13.59 10.51 -1.15
CA PHE A 296 14.34 9.28 -0.97
C PHE A 296 15.04 8.87 -2.26
N ALA A 297 16.26 8.35 -2.16
CA ALA A 297 16.99 7.74 -3.27
C ALA A 297 17.60 6.41 -2.83
N SER A 298 17.24 5.33 -3.52
CA SER A 298 17.82 3.99 -3.35
C SER A 298 19.14 3.95 -4.11
N VAL A 299 20.28 3.78 -3.44
CA VAL A 299 21.63 3.96 -4.01
C VAL A 299 22.52 2.74 -3.76
N MET A 300 23.26 2.32 -4.79
CA MET A 300 24.17 1.17 -4.69
C MET A 300 25.36 1.46 -3.76
N THR A 301 25.56 0.60 -2.77
CA THR A 301 26.66 0.70 -1.80
C THR A 301 28.05 0.50 -2.42
N GLY A 302 28.13 -0.15 -3.59
CA GLY A 302 29.37 -0.61 -4.19
C GLY A 302 29.97 -1.88 -3.56
N LYS A 303 29.36 -2.41 -2.49
CA LYS A 303 29.68 -3.73 -1.92
C LYS A 303 28.70 -4.77 -2.52
N GLY A 304 29.09 -5.40 -3.63
CA GLY A 304 28.23 -6.36 -4.32
C GLY A 304 26.99 -5.70 -4.95
N THR A 305 25.84 -6.36 -4.84
CA THR A 305 24.54 -5.90 -5.36
C THR A 305 23.68 -5.16 -4.32
N LEU A 306 24.22 -4.83 -3.14
CA LEU A 306 23.47 -4.22 -2.05
C LEU A 306 23.20 -2.73 -2.27
N ARG A 307 21.98 -2.28 -1.96
CA ARG A 307 21.54 -0.88 -2.01
C ARG A 307 21.00 -0.39 -0.66
N ASN A 308 21.17 0.90 -0.40
CA ASN A 308 20.71 1.60 0.80
C ASN A 308 19.84 2.79 0.42
N ILE A 309 18.90 3.18 1.29
CA ILE A 309 18.16 4.43 1.17
C ILE A 309 19.02 5.61 1.66
N LEU A 310 19.10 6.65 0.82
CA LEU A 310 19.46 8.01 1.22
C LEU A 310 18.19 8.86 1.33
N VAL A 311 18.16 9.79 2.27
CA VAL A 311 17.07 10.75 2.48
C VAL A 311 17.58 12.18 2.39
N SER A 312 16.74 13.08 1.87
CA SER A 312 16.95 14.52 1.86
C SER A 312 15.65 15.27 2.19
N VAL A 313 15.76 16.30 3.03
CA VAL A 313 14.66 17.23 3.38
C VAL A 313 14.81 18.60 2.73
N ASP A 314 15.90 18.82 2.00
CA ASP A 314 16.27 20.09 1.36
C ASP A 314 16.32 19.99 -0.17
N GLN A 315 15.55 19.04 -0.73
CA GLN A 315 15.41 18.79 -2.16
C GLN A 315 16.70 18.29 -2.83
N GLY A 316 17.54 17.54 -2.12
CA GLY A 316 18.78 16.98 -2.62
C GLY A 316 19.95 17.98 -2.66
N GLU A 317 19.96 18.97 -1.76
CA GLU A 317 21.15 19.78 -1.49
C GLU A 317 22.11 19.02 -0.55
N SER A 318 21.57 18.38 0.50
CA SER A 318 22.26 17.45 1.38
C SER A 318 21.53 16.10 1.43
N TRP A 319 22.27 15.05 1.78
CA TRP A 319 21.78 13.68 1.88
C TRP A 319 22.30 13.02 3.15
N ASN A 320 21.42 12.27 3.81
CA ASN A 320 21.76 11.43 4.95
C ASN A 320 21.43 9.97 4.62
N THR A 321 22.24 9.02 5.08
CA THR A 321 21.92 7.59 4.96
C THR A 321 20.84 7.21 5.96
N ALA A 322 19.75 6.63 5.49
CA ALA A 322 18.71 6.11 6.37
C ALA A 322 19.23 4.88 7.14
N GLN A 323 18.88 4.79 8.42
CA GLN A 323 19.23 3.69 9.31
C GLN A 323 18.32 2.46 9.09
N LEU A 324 18.31 1.97 7.85
CA LEU A 324 17.58 0.79 7.40
C LEU A 324 18.58 -0.30 6.98
N PRO A 325 18.24 -1.60 7.08
CA PRO A 325 19.13 -2.66 6.62
C PRO A 325 19.33 -2.57 5.09
N PRO A 326 20.55 -2.86 4.58
CA PRO A 326 20.82 -2.92 3.15
C PRO A 326 20.05 -4.08 2.50
N VAL A 327 19.50 -3.87 1.31
CA VAL A 327 18.74 -4.89 0.58
C VAL A 327 19.46 -5.36 -0.69
N GLY A 328 19.28 -6.64 -1.04
CA GLY A 328 19.74 -7.24 -2.30
C GLY A 328 18.82 -6.90 -3.48
N HIS A 329 19.17 -7.36 -4.68
CA HIS A 329 18.43 -7.01 -5.91
C HIS A 329 16.99 -7.56 -5.96
N GLU A 330 16.77 -8.74 -5.37
CA GLU A 330 15.48 -9.45 -5.32
C GLU A 330 14.53 -8.91 -4.22
N GLN A 331 15.03 -8.02 -3.36
CA GLN A 331 14.26 -7.37 -2.29
C GLN A 331 13.92 -5.93 -2.66
N PHE A 332 12.96 -5.31 -1.96
CA PHE A 332 12.51 -3.94 -2.19
C PHE A 332 12.32 -3.09 -0.92
N TYR A 333 12.24 -1.78 -1.13
CA TYR A 333 11.78 -0.80 -0.15
C TYR A 333 10.46 -0.18 -0.64
N SER A 334 9.47 -0.02 0.25
CA SER A 334 8.20 0.61 -0.10
C SER A 334 7.80 1.67 0.93
N ILE A 335 7.45 2.87 0.45
CA ILE A 335 6.93 3.97 1.27
C ILE A 335 5.43 3.70 1.51
N LEU A 336 5.10 3.15 2.68
CA LEU A 336 3.72 2.77 3.03
C LEU A 336 2.84 3.99 3.32
N ALA A 337 3.39 4.99 4.01
CA ALA A 337 2.76 6.27 4.27
C ALA A 337 3.81 7.30 4.69
N ALA A 338 3.63 8.56 4.27
CA ALA A 338 4.51 9.67 4.62
C ALA A 338 3.73 10.95 4.85
N ASN A 339 4.15 11.75 5.83
CA ASN A 339 3.64 13.10 6.07
C ASN A 339 4.80 14.07 6.33
N ASP A 340 4.53 15.30 6.78
CA ASP A 340 5.59 16.28 7.06
C ASP A 340 6.36 16.02 8.35
N ASP A 341 5.89 15.08 9.18
CA ASP A 341 6.49 14.70 10.46
C ASP A 341 7.31 13.41 10.39
N MET A 342 6.94 12.40 9.59
CA MET A 342 7.63 11.10 9.50
C MET A 342 7.16 10.22 8.33
N VAL A 343 7.80 9.04 8.21
CA VAL A 343 7.56 8.03 7.17
C VAL A 343 7.48 6.62 7.77
N PHE A 344 6.47 5.86 7.35
CA PHE A 344 6.42 4.40 7.44
C PHE A 344 7.12 3.80 6.22
N MET A 345 8.18 3.03 6.46
CA MET A 345 8.95 2.35 5.43
C MET A 345 8.84 0.85 5.61
N HIS A 346 8.44 0.14 4.56
CA HIS A 346 8.59 -1.31 4.47
C HIS A 346 10.00 -1.65 4.01
N VAL A 347 10.59 -2.69 4.61
CA VAL A 347 11.78 -3.36 4.09
C VAL A 347 11.48 -4.84 3.98
N ASP A 348 11.62 -5.38 2.77
CA ASP A 348 11.37 -6.78 2.45
C ASP A 348 12.41 -7.72 3.11
N GLU A 349 11.99 -8.92 3.51
CA GLU A 349 12.84 -9.90 4.19
C GLU A 349 13.61 -10.76 3.16
N PRO A 350 14.90 -11.12 3.37
CA PRO A 350 15.68 -11.79 2.33
C PRO A 350 15.12 -13.15 1.87
N GLY A 351 14.78 -13.22 0.58
CA GLY A 351 14.24 -14.40 -0.10
C GLY A 351 12.74 -14.30 -0.33
N ASP A 352 12.17 -15.22 -1.12
CA ASP A 352 10.73 -15.19 -1.43
C ASP A 352 9.89 -15.63 -0.22
N THR A 353 9.61 -14.67 0.67
CA THR A 353 8.92 -14.87 1.94
C THR A 353 7.48 -14.34 1.93
N GLY A 354 7.17 -13.37 1.05
CA GLY A 354 5.89 -12.66 1.02
C GLY A 354 5.63 -11.78 2.24
N PHE A 355 6.66 -11.43 3.01
CA PHE A 355 6.56 -10.50 4.12
C PHE A 355 7.87 -9.74 4.36
N GLY A 356 7.76 -8.62 5.07
CA GLY A 356 8.91 -7.86 5.52
C GLY A 356 8.69 -7.23 6.89
N THR A 357 9.37 -6.11 7.13
CA THR A 357 9.30 -5.36 8.39
C THR A 357 8.92 -3.91 8.12
N ILE A 358 7.96 -3.38 8.89
CA ILE A 358 7.68 -1.94 8.93
C ILE A 358 8.63 -1.25 9.91
N TYR A 359 9.20 -0.14 9.46
CA TYR A 359 9.97 0.81 10.25
C TYR A 359 9.31 2.19 10.24
N VAL A 360 9.40 2.90 11.38
CA VAL A 360 8.91 4.29 11.54
C VAL A 360 10.10 5.23 11.71
N SER A 361 10.14 6.32 10.93
CA SER A 361 11.27 7.26 10.88
C SER A 361 11.35 8.23 12.06
N ASP A 362 12.42 9.03 12.09
CA ASP A 362 12.44 10.31 12.79
C ASP A 362 11.92 11.45 11.91
N ASP A 363 11.85 12.65 12.48
CA ASP A 363 11.44 13.87 11.77
C ASP A 363 12.42 14.26 10.66
N ARG A 364 13.65 13.75 10.67
CA ARG A 364 14.63 13.92 9.59
C ARG A 364 14.54 12.83 8.52
N GLY A 365 13.74 11.78 8.71
CA GLY A 365 13.67 10.62 7.81
C GLY A 365 14.92 9.72 7.85
N THR A 366 15.75 9.84 8.88
CA THR A 366 17.09 9.24 9.00
C THR A 366 17.15 8.08 9.99
N VAL A 367 16.57 8.23 11.19
CA VAL A 367 16.70 7.27 12.30
C VAL A 367 15.41 6.48 12.46
N TYR A 368 15.45 5.20 12.12
CA TYR A 368 14.28 4.33 12.06
C TYR A 368 14.16 3.39 13.27
N SER A 369 12.94 3.25 13.80
CA SER A 369 12.57 2.26 14.81
C SER A 369 11.76 1.13 14.17
N LYS A 370 12.04 -0.13 14.53
CA LYS A 370 11.24 -1.30 14.12
C LYS A 370 9.83 -1.18 14.73
N SER A 371 8.80 -1.34 13.91
CA SER A 371 7.39 -1.12 14.29
C SER A 371 6.55 -2.39 14.21
N LEU A 372 6.55 -3.06 13.05
CA LEU A 372 5.79 -4.31 12.82
C LEU A 372 6.67 -5.34 12.13
N GLU A 373 6.74 -6.54 12.69
CA GLU A 373 7.42 -7.69 12.11
C GLU A 373 6.46 -8.55 11.28
N ARG A 374 6.99 -9.24 10.27
CA ARG A 374 6.25 -10.17 9.40
C ARG A 374 5.03 -9.53 8.74
N HIS A 375 5.17 -8.25 8.38
CA HIS A 375 4.18 -7.47 7.66
C HIS A 375 3.95 -8.04 6.26
N LEU A 376 2.71 -8.39 5.94
CA LEU A 376 2.33 -8.99 4.67
C LEU A 376 2.51 -7.97 3.53
N TYR A 377 3.39 -8.32 2.59
CA TYR A 377 3.63 -7.58 1.37
C TYR A 377 4.12 -8.60 0.33
N THR A 378 3.36 -8.83 -0.73
CA THR A 378 3.65 -9.92 -1.68
C THR A 378 4.62 -9.48 -2.78
N THR A 379 5.70 -10.25 -2.96
CA THR A 379 6.72 -10.10 -4.03
C THR A 379 6.16 -10.04 -5.46
N THR A 380 4.94 -10.55 -5.67
CA THR A 380 4.25 -10.56 -6.96
C THR A 380 3.00 -9.69 -6.87
N GLY A 381 2.92 -8.64 -7.69
CA GLY A 381 1.76 -7.72 -7.75
C GLY A 381 1.74 -6.57 -6.75
N GLY A 382 2.73 -6.47 -5.85
CA GLY A 382 2.89 -5.34 -4.93
C GLY A 382 1.76 -5.13 -3.92
N ASP A 383 1.00 -6.18 -3.61
CA ASP A 383 -0.20 -6.08 -2.78
C ASP A 383 0.13 -6.12 -1.28
N THR A 384 -0.32 -5.09 -0.57
CA THR A 384 -0.25 -5.00 0.90
C THR A 384 -1.56 -4.48 1.50
N ASP A 385 -1.89 -4.95 2.69
CA ASP A 385 -3.10 -4.55 3.42
C ASP A 385 -2.87 -3.30 4.31
N PHE A 386 -1.69 -2.66 4.24
CA PHE A 386 -1.38 -1.46 5.04
C PHE A 386 -2.35 -0.31 4.70
N THR A 387 -3.17 0.06 5.67
CA THR A 387 -4.29 0.98 5.52
C THR A 387 -4.18 2.10 6.56
N ASN A 388 -4.05 3.35 6.09
CA ASN A 388 -4.20 4.54 6.93
C ASN A 388 -5.69 4.80 7.21
N VAL A 389 -6.09 4.85 8.47
CA VAL A 389 -7.48 5.16 8.86
C VAL A 389 -7.63 6.68 8.94
N THR A 390 -8.04 7.30 7.83
CA THR A 390 -8.05 8.76 7.69
C THR A 390 -9.06 9.45 8.62
N SER A 391 -10.06 8.72 9.12
CA SER A 391 -11.12 9.21 10.01
C SER A 391 -10.70 9.34 11.48
N LEU A 392 -9.54 8.79 11.89
CA LEU A 392 -9.00 9.00 13.24
C LEU A 392 -7.46 9.03 13.24
N ARG A 393 -6.89 10.09 13.84
CA ARG A 393 -5.45 10.36 13.81
C ARG A 393 -4.64 9.26 14.50
N GLY A 394 -3.52 8.89 13.88
CA GLY A 394 -2.57 7.91 14.44
C GLY A 394 -3.01 6.46 14.28
N VAL A 395 -4.16 6.20 13.65
CA VAL A 395 -4.69 4.84 13.47
C VAL A 395 -4.27 4.24 12.13
N PHE A 396 -3.69 3.04 12.19
CA PHE A 396 -3.27 2.27 11.01
C PHE A 396 -3.68 0.80 11.19
N ILE A 397 -4.17 0.18 10.13
CA ILE A 397 -4.49 -1.25 10.08
C ILE A 397 -3.51 -1.91 9.10
N ALA A 398 -3.04 -3.11 9.41
CA ALA A 398 -2.16 -3.88 8.53
C ALA A 398 -2.41 -5.39 8.70
N SER A 399 -1.90 -6.20 7.78
CA SER A 399 -1.89 -7.66 7.91
C SER A 399 -0.48 -8.17 8.19
N ILE A 400 -0.37 -9.20 9.03
CA ILE A 400 0.86 -9.96 9.24
C ILE A 400 0.69 -11.41 8.76
N LEU A 401 1.78 -12.02 8.30
CA LEU A 401 1.85 -13.45 8.03
C LEU A 401 2.38 -14.17 9.28
N ALA A 402 1.52 -14.90 10.00
CA ALA A 402 1.91 -15.65 11.18
C ALA A 402 2.84 -16.86 10.85
N GLU A 403 3.44 -17.46 11.87
CA GLU A 403 4.37 -18.61 11.73
C GLU A 403 3.69 -19.91 11.21
N ASP A 404 2.36 -19.98 11.27
CA ASP A 404 1.55 -21.05 10.68
C ASP A 404 1.08 -20.73 9.24
N ASN A 405 1.64 -19.67 8.64
CA ASN A 405 1.26 -19.06 7.36
C ASN A 405 -0.19 -18.55 7.31
N SER A 406 -0.85 -18.37 8.45
CA SER A 406 -2.14 -17.69 8.50
C SER A 406 -1.97 -16.17 8.42
N VAL A 407 -2.92 -15.48 7.79
CA VAL A 407 -2.90 -14.01 7.69
C VAL A 407 -3.77 -13.40 8.78
N GLN A 408 -3.19 -12.53 9.59
CA GLN A 408 -3.85 -11.90 10.74
C GLN A 408 -3.80 -10.38 10.63
N SER A 409 -4.96 -9.72 10.70
CA SER A 409 -5.01 -8.26 10.76
C SER A 409 -4.70 -7.73 12.17
N VAL A 410 -3.91 -6.66 12.23
CA VAL A 410 -3.53 -5.90 13.42
C VAL A 410 -3.82 -4.41 13.23
N VAL A 411 -4.01 -3.69 14.32
CA VAL A 411 -4.23 -2.24 14.36
C VAL A 411 -3.25 -1.59 15.33
N SER A 412 -2.71 -0.43 14.94
CA SER A 412 -2.02 0.51 15.82
C SER A 412 -2.89 1.75 15.97
N PHE A 413 -2.94 2.31 17.18
CA PHE A 413 -3.63 3.57 17.47
C PHE A 413 -2.64 4.71 17.79
N ASP A 414 -1.37 4.39 18.00
CA ASP A 414 -0.28 5.28 18.43
C ASP A 414 0.77 5.47 17.32
N GLN A 415 0.32 5.47 16.05
CA GLN A 415 1.16 5.76 14.88
C GLN A 415 2.34 4.76 14.72
N GLY A 416 2.05 3.48 14.95
CA GLY A 416 3.00 2.38 14.81
C GLY A 416 3.90 2.14 16.03
N GLY A 417 3.58 2.70 17.21
CA GLY A 417 4.33 2.45 18.44
C GLY A 417 4.04 1.08 19.04
N GLU A 418 2.78 0.63 18.99
CA GLU A 418 2.28 -0.69 19.34
C GLU A 418 1.22 -1.17 18.34
N TRP A 419 1.20 -2.48 18.07
CA TRP A 419 0.22 -3.15 17.20
C TRP A 419 -0.51 -4.24 17.98
N VAL A 420 -1.85 -4.25 17.91
CA VAL A 420 -2.71 -5.22 18.61
C VAL A 420 -3.74 -5.85 17.66
N PRO A 421 -4.22 -7.08 17.90
CA PRO A 421 -5.31 -7.66 17.13
C PRO A 421 -6.61 -6.84 17.24
N LEU A 422 -7.38 -6.72 16.16
CA LEU A 422 -8.65 -5.99 16.19
C LEU A 422 -9.69 -6.75 17.04
N ARG A 423 -10.41 -6.01 17.89
CA ARG A 423 -11.41 -6.63 18.77
C ARG A 423 -12.59 -7.17 17.96
N LYS A 424 -12.95 -8.44 18.19
CA LYS A 424 -14.18 -9.01 17.63
C LYS A 424 -15.41 -8.21 18.11
N PRO A 425 -16.47 -8.07 17.28
CA PRO A 425 -17.75 -7.54 17.75
C PRO A 425 -18.35 -8.38 18.89
N VAL A 426 -19.06 -7.72 19.79
CA VAL A 426 -19.64 -8.34 21.00
C VAL A 426 -20.61 -9.47 20.65
N ASN A 427 -21.47 -9.24 19.65
CA ASN A 427 -22.55 -10.15 19.27
C ASN A 427 -22.16 -11.19 18.20
N THR A 428 -20.92 -11.15 17.68
CA THR A 428 -20.46 -12.10 16.65
C THR A 428 -19.77 -13.31 17.29
N LYS A 429 -20.14 -14.51 16.82
CA LYS A 429 -19.47 -15.77 17.17
C LYS A 429 -18.22 -15.95 16.32
N CYS A 430 -17.18 -16.54 16.90
CA CYS A 430 -16.01 -17.00 16.17
C CYS A 430 -16.40 -18.05 15.12
N ASP A 431 -15.66 -18.11 14.00
CA ASP A 431 -15.85 -19.15 12.99
C ASP A 431 -15.59 -20.55 13.54
N ALA A 432 -16.30 -21.54 13.00
CA ALA A 432 -16.37 -22.90 13.56
C ALA A 432 -15.05 -23.71 13.49
N THR A 433 -14.02 -23.15 12.85
CA THR A 433 -12.67 -23.73 12.71
C THR A 433 -11.70 -23.26 13.81
N VAL A 434 -12.12 -22.31 14.65
CA VAL A 434 -11.29 -21.69 15.70
C VAL A 434 -10.96 -22.67 16.83
N LEU A 435 -9.72 -22.63 17.31
CA LEU A 435 -9.22 -23.54 18.36
C LEU A 435 -9.79 -23.24 19.76
N ASP A 436 -10.05 -21.97 20.05
CA ASP A 436 -10.64 -21.49 21.30
C ASP A 436 -11.84 -20.57 20.98
N PRO A 437 -13.09 -21.05 21.05
CA PRO A 437 -14.29 -20.30 20.64
C PRO A 437 -14.54 -18.98 21.40
N ASP A 438 -13.82 -18.72 22.49
CA ASP A 438 -13.88 -17.48 23.27
C ASP A 438 -12.74 -16.50 22.94
N LYS A 439 -11.75 -16.89 22.11
CA LYS A 439 -10.54 -16.09 21.79
C LYS A 439 -10.28 -15.93 20.29
N CYS A 440 -11.22 -15.33 19.57
CA CYS A 440 -11.01 -14.87 18.20
C CYS A 440 -10.95 -13.34 18.08
N SER A 441 -10.40 -12.86 16.96
CA SER A 441 -10.28 -11.43 16.61
C SER A 441 -11.15 -11.09 15.40
N LEU A 442 -11.28 -9.80 15.09
CA LEU A 442 -11.75 -9.36 13.77
C LEU A 442 -10.53 -9.31 12.83
N HIS A 443 -10.71 -9.79 11.60
CA HIS A 443 -9.73 -9.64 10.54
C HIS A 443 -10.37 -8.95 9.34
N ILE A 444 -9.60 -8.08 8.70
CA ILE A 444 -10.03 -7.15 7.66
C ILE A 444 -9.50 -7.63 6.32
N HIS A 445 -10.36 -7.61 5.30
CA HIS A 445 -9.98 -7.84 3.92
C HIS A 445 -9.59 -6.51 3.27
N ALA A 446 -8.37 -6.43 2.74
CA ALA A 446 -7.89 -5.33 1.91
C ALA A 446 -7.24 -5.86 0.62
N ALA A 447 -6.21 -5.21 0.09
CA ALA A 447 -5.68 -5.46 -1.26
C ALA A 447 -5.27 -6.92 -1.49
N TYR A 448 -4.61 -7.56 -0.52
CA TYR A 448 -4.18 -8.96 -0.63
C TYR A 448 -5.37 -9.92 -0.84
N SER A 449 -6.49 -9.65 -0.17
CA SER A 449 -7.71 -10.46 -0.34
C SER A 449 -8.33 -10.31 -1.73
N ILE A 450 -8.24 -9.12 -2.32
CA ILE A 450 -8.71 -8.83 -3.69
C ILE A 450 -7.77 -9.47 -4.73
N ALA A 451 -6.45 -9.41 -4.51
CA ALA A 451 -5.44 -10.05 -5.33
C ALA A 451 -5.65 -11.57 -5.40
N MET A 452 -5.88 -12.20 -4.24
CA MET A 452 -6.24 -13.61 -4.08
C MET A 452 -7.65 -13.99 -4.59
N LYS A 453 -8.34 -13.07 -5.29
CA LYS A 453 -9.67 -13.25 -5.90
C LYS A 453 -10.74 -13.72 -4.91
N LEU A 454 -10.63 -13.34 -3.64
CA LEU A 454 -11.71 -13.50 -2.67
C LEU A 454 -12.88 -12.57 -3.00
N LYS A 455 -14.07 -12.88 -2.47
CA LYS A 455 -15.29 -12.07 -2.68
C LYS A 455 -15.28 -10.78 -1.87
N VAL A 456 -14.41 -9.85 -2.27
CA VAL A 456 -14.16 -8.58 -1.59
C VAL A 456 -14.25 -7.46 -2.64
N PRO A 457 -15.42 -6.82 -2.80
CA PRO A 457 -15.63 -5.82 -3.86
C PRO A 457 -14.90 -4.49 -3.62
N MET A 458 -14.58 -4.17 -2.36
CA MET A 458 -14.01 -2.88 -1.97
C MET A 458 -13.01 -3.02 -0.82
N LEU A 459 -11.97 -2.19 -0.88
CA LEU A 459 -11.03 -1.93 0.21
C LEU A 459 -11.73 -1.28 1.43
N PRO A 460 -11.09 -1.28 2.61
CA PRO A 460 -11.57 -0.50 3.76
C PRO A 460 -11.71 0.98 3.40
N LEU A 461 -12.85 1.57 3.76
CA LEU A 461 -13.18 2.97 3.51
C LEU A 461 -13.21 3.74 4.84
N SER A 462 -12.46 4.84 4.88
CA SER A 462 -12.51 5.86 5.92
C SER A 462 -12.31 7.22 5.28
N GLU A 463 -12.99 8.24 5.79
CA GLU A 463 -12.98 9.60 5.24
C GLU A 463 -12.69 10.60 6.36
N PRO A 464 -11.80 11.59 6.17
CA PRO A 464 -11.33 12.46 7.24
C PRO A 464 -12.42 13.39 7.79
N ASN A 465 -13.49 13.65 7.04
CA ASN A 465 -14.67 14.38 7.49
C ASN A 465 -15.66 13.52 8.29
N ALA A 466 -15.62 12.19 8.18
CA ALA A 466 -16.48 11.24 8.89
C ALA A 466 -15.76 10.67 10.13
N VAL A 467 -15.57 11.52 11.15
CA VAL A 467 -14.73 11.26 12.33
C VAL A 467 -15.03 9.92 13.00
N GLY A 468 -13.99 9.08 13.12
CA GLY A 468 -14.04 7.75 13.74
C GLY A 468 -14.69 6.65 12.90
N LEU A 469 -15.27 6.97 11.74
CA LEU A 469 -16.00 6.00 10.93
C LEU A 469 -15.06 5.17 10.05
N ILE A 470 -15.23 3.85 10.07
CA ILE A 470 -14.56 2.90 9.16
C ILE A 470 -15.60 1.90 8.66
N LEU A 471 -15.64 1.64 7.35
CA LEU A 471 -16.38 0.54 6.75
C LEU A 471 -15.38 -0.44 6.12
N ALA A 472 -15.49 -1.73 6.42
CA ALA A 472 -14.57 -2.73 5.87
C ALA A 472 -15.22 -4.11 5.73
N HIS A 473 -14.82 -4.86 4.71
CA HIS A 473 -15.07 -6.29 4.64
C HIS A 473 -14.21 -7.02 5.68
N GLY A 474 -14.76 -8.03 6.34
CA GLY A 474 -14.01 -8.80 7.33
C GLY A 474 -14.57 -10.20 7.63
N SER A 475 -13.85 -10.90 8.50
CA SER A 475 -14.19 -12.20 9.08
C SER A 475 -13.76 -12.26 10.55
N VAL A 476 -14.39 -13.12 11.35
CA VAL A 476 -14.18 -13.19 12.81
C VAL A 476 -13.69 -14.59 13.20
N GLY A 477 -12.40 -14.71 13.50
CA GLY A 477 -11.71 -15.98 13.64
C GLY A 477 -10.29 -15.83 14.21
N ASP A 478 -9.45 -16.83 13.96
CA ASP A 478 -8.02 -16.81 14.32
C ASP A 478 -7.15 -16.19 13.20
N ALA A 479 -7.71 -16.06 11.99
CA ALA A 479 -7.09 -15.50 10.79
C ALA A 479 -8.17 -15.05 9.77
N ILE A 480 -7.75 -14.40 8.69
CA ILE A 480 -8.61 -14.05 7.54
C ILE A 480 -9.26 -15.32 6.94
N SER A 481 -10.59 -15.35 6.85
CA SER A 481 -11.32 -16.48 6.23
C SER A 481 -11.47 -16.30 4.72
N VAL A 482 -11.29 -17.38 3.95
CA VAL A 482 -11.54 -17.38 2.49
C VAL A 482 -13.02 -17.56 2.10
N ILE A 483 -13.92 -17.77 3.06
CA ILE A 483 -15.32 -18.18 2.82
C ILE A 483 -16.31 -17.05 3.09
N ARG A 484 -16.05 -16.24 4.12
CA ARG A 484 -16.95 -15.19 4.62
C ARG A 484 -16.30 -13.82 4.52
N SER A 485 -17.03 -12.89 3.92
CA SER A 485 -16.72 -11.46 3.84
C SER A 485 -17.99 -10.67 4.17
N ASP A 486 -18.24 -10.46 5.46
CA ASP A 486 -19.32 -9.59 5.93
C ASP A 486 -18.81 -8.13 6.03
N VAL A 487 -19.70 -7.14 6.03
CA VAL A 487 -19.31 -5.74 6.25
C VAL A 487 -19.38 -5.39 7.73
N TYR A 488 -18.26 -4.90 8.25
CA TYR A 488 -18.12 -4.40 9.60
C TYR A 488 -17.96 -2.88 9.59
N VAL A 489 -18.52 -2.23 10.61
CA VAL A 489 -18.40 -0.80 10.83
C VAL A 489 -17.81 -0.54 12.20
N SER A 490 -16.85 0.38 12.26
CA SER A 490 -16.40 1.02 13.49
C SER A 490 -16.83 2.48 13.46
N ASP A 491 -17.31 2.98 14.60
CA ASP A 491 -17.64 4.38 14.81
C ASP A 491 -16.65 5.09 15.75
N ASP A 492 -15.58 4.43 16.19
CA ASP A 492 -14.62 4.95 17.17
C ASP A 492 -13.17 4.88 16.70
N GLY A 493 -12.95 4.67 15.40
CA GLY A 493 -11.63 4.55 14.79
C GLY A 493 -10.96 3.19 15.01
N GLY A 494 -11.75 2.12 15.14
CA GLY A 494 -11.27 0.73 15.16
C GLY A 494 -11.14 0.11 16.55
N TYR A 495 -11.46 0.83 17.63
CA TYR A 495 -11.43 0.31 19.00
C TYR A 495 -12.59 -0.65 19.29
N SER A 496 -13.73 -0.46 18.64
CA SER A 496 -14.88 -1.36 18.64
C SER A 496 -15.54 -1.44 17.27
N TRP A 497 -16.21 -2.56 17.02
CA TRP A 497 -16.78 -2.91 15.73
C TRP A 497 -18.16 -3.55 15.90
N ILE A 498 -19.05 -3.27 14.95
CA ILE A 498 -20.32 -3.97 14.74
C ILE A 498 -20.31 -4.67 13.38
N LYS A 499 -21.01 -5.81 13.26
CA LYS A 499 -21.38 -6.30 11.92
C LYS A 499 -22.56 -5.45 11.45
N ALA A 500 -22.42 -4.79 10.31
CA ALA A 500 -23.44 -3.90 9.75
C ALA A 500 -24.29 -4.58 8.66
N LEU A 501 -23.65 -5.40 7.81
CA LEU A 501 -24.32 -6.13 6.73
C LEU A 501 -23.73 -7.55 6.60
N ASP A 502 -24.57 -8.55 6.40
CA ASP A 502 -24.15 -9.92 6.06
C ASP A 502 -23.81 -10.01 4.55
N GLY A 503 -22.66 -10.59 4.22
CA GLY A 503 -22.15 -10.72 2.86
C GLY A 503 -21.51 -9.46 2.25
N PRO A 504 -20.87 -9.58 1.08
CA PRO A 504 -20.09 -8.52 0.46
C PRO A 504 -20.98 -7.42 -0.14
N HIS A 505 -20.56 -6.17 0.02
CA HIS A 505 -21.27 -5.00 -0.51
C HIS A 505 -20.29 -3.94 -1.03
N HIS A 506 -20.65 -3.26 -2.10
CA HIS A 506 -20.09 -1.94 -2.36
C HIS A 506 -20.72 -0.94 -1.39
N TYR A 507 -19.92 -0.04 -0.81
CA TYR A 507 -20.38 0.97 0.14
C TYR A 507 -19.78 2.36 -0.14
N ALA A 508 -20.49 3.41 0.27
CA ALA A 508 -19.99 4.78 0.23
C ALA A 508 -20.44 5.58 1.46
N ILE A 509 -19.59 6.53 1.87
CA ILE A 509 -19.89 7.53 2.91
C ILE A 509 -20.39 8.79 2.20
N LEU A 510 -21.51 9.34 2.68
CA LEU A 510 -22.11 10.58 2.21
C LEU A 510 -22.30 11.54 3.40
N ASP A 511 -22.46 12.83 3.10
CA ASP A 511 -22.68 13.91 4.08
C ASP A 511 -21.77 13.88 5.32
N SER A 512 -20.47 13.64 5.12
CA SER A 512 -19.46 13.53 6.19
C SER A 512 -19.80 12.50 7.28
N GLY A 513 -20.43 11.38 6.89
CA GLY A 513 -20.86 10.31 7.80
C GLY A 513 -22.33 10.37 8.22
N GLY A 514 -23.07 11.43 7.86
CA GLY A 514 -24.50 11.55 8.13
C GLY A 514 -25.38 10.55 7.37
N LEU A 515 -24.86 9.97 6.29
CA LEU A 515 -25.54 8.97 5.48
C LEU A 515 -24.54 7.93 4.95
N LEU A 516 -24.83 6.64 5.18
CA LEU A 516 -24.12 5.52 4.57
C LEU A 516 -25.02 4.84 3.55
N VAL A 517 -24.44 4.42 2.43
CA VAL A 517 -25.14 3.66 1.39
C VAL A 517 -24.37 2.39 1.05
N ALA A 518 -25.09 1.31 0.71
CA ALA A 518 -24.51 0.04 0.33
C ALA A 518 -25.34 -0.70 -0.72
N VAL A 519 -24.69 -1.33 -1.68
CA VAL A 519 -25.30 -2.22 -2.69
C VAL A 519 -24.65 -3.59 -2.57
N GLU A 520 -25.48 -4.64 -2.54
CA GLU A 520 -25.02 -6.01 -2.32
C GLU A 520 -24.32 -6.56 -3.57
N GLU A 521 -23.11 -7.09 -3.40
CA GLU A 521 -22.32 -7.61 -4.52
C GLU A 521 -22.76 -9.04 -4.85
N ARG A 522 -23.30 -9.22 -6.06
CA ARG A 522 -23.79 -10.51 -6.55
C ARG A 522 -23.36 -10.71 -8.00
N SER A 523 -22.14 -11.21 -8.19
CA SER A 523 -21.43 -11.32 -9.48
C SER A 523 -22.08 -12.20 -10.57
N SER A 524 -23.31 -12.67 -10.38
CA SER A 524 -24.13 -13.37 -11.39
C SER A 524 -25.65 -13.20 -11.18
N GLU A 525 -26.09 -12.28 -10.31
CA GLU A 525 -27.51 -11.98 -10.10
C GLU A 525 -27.80 -10.52 -10.43
N LEU A 526 -29.01 -10.24 -10.90
CA LEU A 526 -29.43 -8.88 -11.16
C LEU A 526 -29.79 -8.17 -9.87
N VAL A 527 -29.34 -6.92 -9.72
CA VAL A 527 -29.54 -6.08 -8.54
C VAL A 527 -30.51 -4.94 -8.86
N ASN A 528 -31.42 -4.66 -7.93
CA ASN A 528 -32.30 -3.49 -7.97
C ASN A 528 -32.48 -2.79 -6.61
N GLN A 529 -31.71 -3.20 -5.59
CA GLN A 529 -31.85 -2.70 -4.23
C GLN A 529 -30.57 -2.00 -3.76
N ILE A 530 -30.76 -0.88 -3.09
CA ILE A 530 -29.73 -0.16 -2.33
C ILE A 530 -30.17 -0.09 -0.87
N LYS A 531 -29.23 -0.28 0.04
CA LYS A 531 -29.39 -0.19 1.49
C LYS A 531 -28.83 1.17 1.93
N PHE A 532 -29.48 1.84 2.87
CA PHE A 532 -28.98 3.09 3.45
C PHE A 532 -29.17 3.15 4.97
N SER A 533 -28.29 3.87 5.66
CA SER A 533 -28.30 4.11 7.12
C SER A 533 -28.01 5.58 7.41
N THR A 534 -28.71 6.17 8.37
CA THR A 534 -28.46 7.54 8.87
C THR A 534 -27.98 7.55 10.32
N ASP A 535 -27.50 6.41 10.82
CA ASP A 535 -27.12 6.19 12.22
C ASP A 535 -25.77 5.46 12.35
N GLU A 536 -24.84 5.79 11.46
CA GLU A 536 -23.48 5.21 11.40
C GLU A 536 -23.50 3.67 11.24
N GLY A 537 -24.44 3.12 10.48
CA GLY A 537 -24.48 1.72 10.07
C GLY A 537 -25.14 0.76 11.07
N GLN A 538 -25.85 1.27 12.09
CA GLN A 538 -26.54 0.44 13.08
C GLN A 538 -27.91 -0.07 12.60
N CYS A 539 -28.67 0.75 11.89
CA CYS A 539 -29.95 0.40 11.29
C CYS A 539 -29.93 0.69 9.78
N TRP A 540 -30.31 -0.31 8.97
CA TRP A 540 -30.35 -0.20 7.52
C TRP A 540 -31.78 -0.26 6.99
N SER A 541 -32.09 0.65 6.07
CA SER A 541 -33.34 0.67 5.30
C SER A 541 -33.08 0.26 3.86
N VAL A 542 -33.97 -0.54 3.27
CA VAL A 542 -33.84 -1.03 1.89
C VAL A 542 -34.71 -0.20 0.96
N TYR A 543 -34.12 0.34 -0.10
CA TYR A 543 -34.79 1.02 -1.18
C TYR A 543 -34.64 0.24 -2.50
N ASN A 544 -35.73 0.08 -3.24
CA ASN A 544 -35.72 -0.56 -4.55
C ASN A 544 -35.71 0.55 -5.61
N PHE A 545 -34.57 0.75 -6.26
CA PHE A 545 -34.31 1.88 -7.17
C PHE A 545 -34.78 1.64 -8.61
N THR A 546 -35.11 0.40 -8.97
CA THR A 546 -35.62 0.07 -10.32
C THR A 546 -36.57 -1.12 -10.33
N SER A 547 -37.66 -1.03 -11.10
CA SER A 547 -38.51 -2.19 -11.39
C SER A 547 -37.86 -3.20 -12.33
N ASP A 548 -36.80 -2.78 -13.02
CA ASP A 548 -36.11 -3.53 -14.07
C ASP A 548 -34.62 -3.64 -13.70
N PRO A 549 -34.21 -4.76 -13.08
CA PRO A 549 -32.88 -4.96 -12.49
C PRO A 549 -31.70 -4.86 -13.47
N ILE A 550 -30.49 -4.69 -12.94
CA ILE A 550 -29.25 -4.57 -13.72
C ILE A 550 -28.16 -5.53 -13.23
N PHE A 551 -27.21 -5.88 -14.10
CA PHE A 551 -25.92 -6.39 -13.66
C PHE A 551 -25.13 -5.22 -13.08
N PHE A 552 -25.02 -5.18 -11.76
CA PHE A 552 -24.30 -4.14 -11.05
C PHE A 552 -22.79 -4.22 -11.30
N THR A 553 -22.12 -3.07 -11.36
CA THR A 553 -20.66 -2.99 -11.56
C THR A 553 -19.94 -2.04 -10.60
N GLY A 554 -20.62 -1.03 -10.05
CA GLY A 554 -19.97 -0.08 -9.14
C GLY A 554 -20.87 1.04 -8.62
N LEU A 555 -20.38 1.69 -7.55
CA LEU A 555 -20.93 2.93 -7.02
C LEU A 555 -20.00 4.09 -7.34
N ALA A 556 -20.56 5.23 -7.72
CA ALA A 556 -19.83 6.49 -7.87
C ALA A 556 -20.49 7.58 -7.00
N SER A 557 -19.68 8.28 -6.20
CA SER A 557 -20.06 9.46 -5.42
C SER A 557 -19.00 10.53 -5.56
N GLU A 558 -19.33 11.78 -5.22
CA GLU A 558 -18.38 12.89 -5.25
C GLU A 558 -17.22 12.63 -4.26
N PRO A 559 -15.94 12.75 -4.68
CA PRO A 559 -14.79 12.59 -3.80
C PRO A 559 -14.85 13.49 -2.56
N GLY A 560 -14.38 12.99 -1.41
CA GLY A 560 -14.42 13.69 -0.13
C GLY A 560 -15.76 13.61 0.60
N ALA A 561 -16.68 12.74 0.18
CA ALA A 561 -17.85 12.30 0.95
C ALA A 561 -18.79 13.43 1.46
N ARG A 562 -18.87 14.56 0.76
CA ARG A 562 -19.73 15.72 1.11
C ARG A 562 -21.08 15.77 0.39
N SER A 563 -21.23 15.03 -0.71
CA SER A 563 -22.46 15.03 -1.51
C SER A 563 -23.57 14.18 -0.88
N MET A 564 -24.81 14.45 -1.29
CA MET A 564 -26.00 13.63 -1.03
C MET A 564 -26.37 12.73 -2.21
N ASN A 565 -25.61 12.79 -3.31
CA ASN A 565 -25.86 12.04 -4.54
C ASN A 565 -24.94 10.82 -4.63
N VAL A 566 -25.51 9.69 -5.03
CA VAL A 566 -24.77 8.48 -5.41
C VAL A 566 -25.33 7.92 -6.71
N SER A 567 -24.44 7.55 -7.62
CA SER A 567 -24.77 6.90 -8.90
C SER A 567 -24.44 5.41 -8.82
N ILE A 568 -25.45 4.58 -9.04
CA ILE A 568 -25.34 3.13 -9.18
C ILE A 568 -25.10 2.83 -10.66
N TRP A 569 -23.99 2.15 -10.98
CA TRP A 569 -23.63 1.80 -12.36
C TRP A 569 -23.78 0.30 -12.61
N GLY A 570 -24.19 -0.03 -13.82
CA GLY A 570 -24.27 -1.40 -14.30
C GLY A 570 -24.66 -1.47 -15.77
N TYR A 571 -24.96 -2.67 -16.23
CA TYR A 571 -25.41 -2.92 -17.60
C TYR A 571 -26.63 -3.85 -17.64
N ARG A 572 -27.29 -3.88 -18.79
CA ARG A 572 -28.34 -4.83 -19.12
C ARG A 572 -27.95 -5.63 -20.35
N GLU A 573 -28.28 -6.92 -20.32
CA GLU A 573 -28.04 -7.83 -21.44
C GLU A 573 -29.32 -8.02 -22.26
N GLU A 574 -29.30 -7.53 -23.48
CA GLU A 574 -30.26 -7.89 -24.53
C GLU A 574 -29.64 -8.95 -25.44
N ILE A 575 -30.48 -9.67 -26.18
CA ILE A 575 -30.11 -10.85 -27.00
C ILE A 575 -28.90 -10.62 -27.93
N PHE A 576 -28.63 -9.38 -28.35
CA PHE A 576 -27.53 -9.01 -29.25
C PHE A 576 -26.69 -7.81 -28.79
N SER A 577 -26.89 -7.29 -27.58
CA SER A 577 -26.20 -6.07 -27.10
C SER A 577 -26.23 -5.92 -25.58
N GLN A 578 -25.08 -5.59 -25.01
CA GLN A 578 -25.02 -4.97 -23.68
C GLN A 578 -25.18 -3.45 -23.84
N TYR A 579 -25.92 -2.82 -22.93
CA TYR A 579 -25.95 -1.36 -22.80
C TYR A 579 -25.79 -0.93 -21.34
N TRP A 580 -25.03 0.14 -21.13
CA TRP A 580 -24.78 0.69 -19.79
C TRP A 580 -25.96 1.51 -19.29
N VAL A 581 -26.21 1.44 -17.99
CA VAL A 581 -27.26 2.19 -17.30
C VAL A 581 -26.69 2.73 -15.99
N SER A 582 -27.02 3.98 -15.67
CA SER A 582 -26.74 4.59 -14.38
C SER A 582 -28.03 5.02 -13.69
N PHE A 583 -28.12 4.81 -12.38
CA PHE A 583 -29.21 5.29 -11.53
C PHE A 583 -28.64 6.20 -10.44
N THR A 584 -28.88 7.50 -10.57
CA THR A 584 -28.41 8.49 -9.59
C THR A 584 -29.53 8.85 -8.62
N ILE A 585 -29.28 8.61 -7.34
CA ILE A 585 -30.24 8.84 -6.25
C ILE A 585 -29.75 10.04 -5.44
N ASP A 586 -30.62 11.04 -5.28
CA ASP A 586 -30.40 12.19 -4.40
C ASP A 586 -31.13 12.00 -3.07
N PHE A 587 -30.35 11.80 -2.01
CA PHE A 587 -30.87 11.59 -0.67
C PHE A 587 -31.21 12.90 0.05
N ARG A 588 -31.05 14.08 -0.55
CA ARG A 588 -31.28 15.37 0.11
C ARG A 588 -32.71 15.52 0.64
N GLU A 589 -33.73 15.08 -0.09
CA GLU A 589 -35.11 15.15 0.39
C GLU A 589 -35.44 14.15 1.50
N LEU A 590 -34.60 13.14 1.75
CA LEU A 590 -34.71 12.25 2.91
C LEU A 590 -34.47 13.03 4.21
N LEU A 591 -33.41 13.84 4.24
CA LEU A 591 -32.99 14.66 5.38
C LEU A 591 -33.76 15.99 5.39
N THR A 592 -34.90 16.03 6.10
CA THR A 592 -35.86 17.16 6.02
C THR A 592 -35.42 18.48 6.64
N ARG A 593 -34.21 18.56 7.22
CA ARG A 593 -33.70 19.74 7.94
C ARG A 593 -32.18 19.73 7.98
N ASP A 594 -31.61 20.92 8.08
CA ASP A 594 -30.20 21.12 8.43
C ASP A 594 -29.97 20.71 9.90
N CYS A 595 -28.75 20.27 10.23
CA CYS A 595 -28.36 19.99 11.61
C CYS A 595 -28.12 21.28 12.41
N ASP A 596 -28.61 21.32 13.65
CA ASP A 596 -28.35 22.41 14.60
C ASP A 596 -27.43 21.96 15.76
N SER A 597 -27.03 22.88 16.63
CA SER A 597 -26.08 22.58 17.71
C SER A 597 -26.56 21.51 18.72
N ASN A 598 -27.86 21.24 18.78
CA ASN A 598 -28.44 20.18 19.62
C ASN A 598 -28.32 18.79 18.98
N ASP A 599 -28.04 18.69 17.67
CA ASP A 599 -27.83 17.42 16.98
C ASP A 599 -26.44 16.84 17.19
N TYR A 600 -25.50 17.65 17.69
CA TYR A 600 -24.13 17.21 17.95
C TYR A 600 -23.93 16.80 19.41
N VAL A 601 -23.01 15.86 19.62
CA VAL A 601 -22.52 15.43 20.93
C VAL A 601 -21.01 15.58 20.97
N GLN A 602 -20.48 15.98 22.13
CA GLN A 602 -19.04 16.04 22.33
C GLN A 602 -18.49 14.62 22.55
N TRP A 603 -17.54 14.23 21.72
CA TRP A 603 -16.85 12.93 21.77
C TRP A 603 -15.36 13.16 21.98
N LEU A 604 -14.76 12.41 22.91
CA LEU A 604 -13.32 12.41 23.17
C LEU A 604 -12.72 11.23 22.39
N ALA A 605 -11.81 11.54 21.46
CA ALA A 605 -11.10 10.53 20.70
C ALA A 605 -10.18 9.69 21.60
N HIS A 606 -9.98 8.42 21.23
CA HIS A 606 -9.12 7.46 21.93
C HIS A 606 -9.45 7.26 23.42
N SER A 607 -10.69 7.56 23.84
CA SER A 607 -11.12 7.42 25.24
C SER A 607 -11.35 5.95 25.60
N ASP A 608 -10.61 5.47 26.61
CA ASP A 608 -10.66 4.09 27.11
C ASP A 608 -11.14 4.00 28.57
N ASP A 609 -10.61 4.84 29.47
CA ASP A 609 -11.04 4.99 30.85
C ASP A 609 -11.29 6.46 31.24
N ILE A 610 -12.57 6.85 31.24
CA ILE A 610 -13.07 8.18 31.63
C ILE A 610 -12.62 8.60 33.06
N SER A 611 -12.16 7.66 33.91
CA SER A 611 -11.62 7.97 35.24
C SER A 611 -10.13 8.33 35.27
N ASP A 612 -9.38 8.08 34.19
CA ASP A 612 -7.97 8.47 34.06
C ASP A 612 -7.83 9.95 33.64
N PRO A 613 -7.08 10.79 34.38
CA PRO A 613 -6.70 12.12 33.92
C PRO A 613 -6.00 12.16 32.55
N GLN A 614 -5.37 11.07 32.10
CA GLN A 614 -4.71 10.94 30.79
C GLN A 614 -5.59 10.33 29.69
N ASP A 615 -6.85 9.97 29.97
CA ASP A 615 -7.83 9.40 29.00
C ASP A 615 -7.84 10.13 27.64
N GLY A 616 -7.62 9.43 26.53
CA GLY A 616 -7.56 10.03 25.19
C GLY A 616 -6.33 10.89 24.89
N CYS A 617 -5.25 10.84 25.68
CA CYS A 617 -3.95 11.40 25.31
C CYS A 617 -3.26 10.50 24.28
N MET A 618 -3.22 10.93 23.02
CA MET A 618 -2.47 10.23 21.97
C MET A 618 -1.45 11.16 21.32
N LEU A 619 -0.19 10.75 21.29
CA LEU A 619 0.93 11.54 20.76
C LEU A 619 0.95 12.93 21.42
N GLY A 620 0.84 12.94 22.75
CA GLY A 620 0.95 14.12 23.57
C GLY A 620 -0.22 15.09 23.62
N TYR A 621 -1.37 14.82 22.99
CA TYR A 621 -2.56 15.67 23.17
C TYR A 621 -3.89 14.92 23.00
N LYS A 622 -4.96 15.51 23.58
CA LYS A 622 -6.34 15.02 23.48
C LYS A 622 -7.11 15.78 22.42
N GLU A 623 -7.99 15.11 21.70
CA GLU A 623 -8.87 15.73 20.70
C GLU A 623 -10.34 15.50 21.04
N LYS A 624 -11.06 16.61 21.24
CA LYS A 624 -12.51 16.62 21.43
C LYS A 624 -13.19 17.08 20.15
N PHE A 625 -14.05 16.22 19.63
CA PHE A 625 -14.84 16.43 18.43
C PHE A 625 -16.29 16.73 18.79
N LEU A 626 -16.98 17.49 17.92
CA LEU A 626 -18.44 17.51 17.88
C LEU A 626 -18.87 16.55 16.78
N ARG A 627 -19.53 15.45 17.16
CA ARG A 627 -20.02 14.43 16.22
C ARG A 627 -21.55 14.45 16.16
N LEU A 628 -22.11 14.14 15.00
CA LEU A 628 -23.55 14.00 14.84
C LEU A 628 -24.05 12.87 15.75
N LYS A 629 -25.18 13.08 16.44
CA LYS A 629 -25.80 12.03 17.23
C LYS A 629 -26.47 11.02 16.31
N LYS A 630 -26.34 9.75 16.66
CA LYS A 630 -26.93 8.60 15.95
C LYS A 630 -28.46 8.63 15.83
N ASP A 631 -29.16 9.36 16.69
CA ASP A 631 -30.61 9.57 16.63
C ASP A 631 -31.04 10.87 15.90
N SER A 632 -30.08 11.71 15.51
CA SER A 632 -30.30 12.99 14.83
C SER A 632 -30.26 12.87 13.32
N VAL A 633 -31.42 12.62 12.71
CA VAL A 633 -31.60 12.60 11.25
C VAL A 633 -31.71 14.05 10.73
N CYS A 634 -30.59 14.58 10.22
CA CYS A 634 -30.47 15.92 9.64
C CYS A 634 -29.26 15.98 8.68
N TRP A 635 -29.19 17.03 7.84
CA TRP A 635 -28.11 17.27 6.90
C TRP A 635 -26.97 18.08 7.55
N ASN A 636 -25.75 17.54 7.59
CA ASN A 636 -24.55 18.22 8.12
C ASN A 636 -24.18 19.42 7.26
N GLY A 637 -24.35 19.31 5.94
CA GLY A 637 -24.09 20.39 4.99
C GLY A 637 -22.74 20.29 4.30
N ARG A 638 -22.67 20.73 3.04
CA ARG A 638 -21.42 20.69 2.25
C ARG A 638 -20.29 21.53 2.86
N ASP A 639 -20.64 22.59 3.59
CA ASP A 639 -19.74 23.46 4.34
C ASP A 639 -19.36 22.93 5.73
N TYR A 640 -19.78 21.71 6.09
CA TYR A 640 -19.42 21.08 7.37
C TYR A 640 -17.91 21.06 7.57
N LYS A 641 -17.49 21.53 8.74
CA LYS A 641 -16.08 21.57 9.17
C LYS A 641 -15.99 20.94 10.53
N ILE A 642 -15.08 19.98 10.65
CA ILE A 642 -14.74 19.41 11.95
C ILE A 642 -14.10 20.52 12.79
N ASN A 643 -14.70 20.77 13.95
CA ASN A 643 -14.16 21.66 14.96
C ASN A 643 -13.49 20.81 16.04
N THR A 644 -12.15 20.80 16.07
CA THR A 644 -11.36 20.16 17.14
C THR A 644 -10.78 21.22 18.06
N GLN A 645 -10.73 20.89 19.36
CA GLN A 645 -9.95 21.64 20.34
C GLN A 645 -8.86 20.70 20.88
N PRO A 646 -7.61 20.83 20.43
CA PRO A 646 -6.51 20.04 20.97
C PRO A 646 -6.19 20.52 22.40
N THR A 647 -6.16 19.59 23.35
CA THR A 647 -5.73 19.85 24.74
C THR A 647 -4.40 19.14 24.97
N PRO A 648 -3.26 19.85 25.18
CA PRO A 648 -1.97 19.20 25.38
C PRO A 648 -1.93 18.37 26.67
N CYS A 649 -1.23 17.24 26.60
CA CYS A 649 -0.99 16.33 27.71
C CYS A 649 0.39 16.56 28.34
N GLN A 650 0.58 16.12 29.58
CA GLN A 650 1.91 16.10 30.21
C GLN A 650 2.73 14.96 29.62
N CYS A 651 3.98 15.25 29.20
CA CYS A 651 4.85 14.21 28.65
C CYS A 651 5.12 13.08 29.66
N THR A 652 5.10 11.86 29.15
CA THR A 652 5.48 10.62 29.81
C THR A 652 6.68 10.00 29.09
N LEU A 653 7.19 8.85 29.54
CA LEU A 653 8.20 8.12 28.76
C LEU A 653 7.62 7.49 27.48
N ASP A 654 6.30 7.30 27.39
CA ASP A 654 5.67 6.67 26.23
C ASP A 654 5.55 7.61 25.03
N ASP A 655 5.60 8.92 25.24
CA ASP A 655 5.72 9.97 24.20
C ASP A 655 7.13 10.02 23.53
N PHE A 656 8.05 9.10 23.88
CA PHE A 656 9.42 9.02 23.36
C PHE A 656 9.77 7.61 22.82
N LEU A 657 10.19 7.54 21.57
CA LEU A 657 10.84 6.34 21.00
C LEU A 657 12.23 6.13 21.60
N CYS A 658 12.71 4.88 21.57
CA CYS A 658 14.11 4.61 21.84
C CYS A 658 14.96 5.09 20.67
N ASP A 659 16.00 5.84 21.00
CA ASP A 659 16.96 6.35 20.03
C ASP A 659 18.01 5.29 19.66
N PHE A 660 18.88 5.58 18.69
CA PHE A 660 19.84 4.62 18.15
C PHE A 660 20.69 3.95 19.25
N GLY A 661 20.80 2.63 19.18
CA GLY A 661 21.52 1.81 20.16
C GLY A 661 20.69 1.36 21.36
N TYR A 662 19.42 1.77 21.48
CA TYR A 662 18.55 1.44 22.62
C TYR A 662 17.34 0.61 22.19
N TYR A 663 16.69 -0.05 23.16
CA TYR A 663 15.47 -0.82 22.99
C TYR A 663 14.62 -0.81 24.26
N ARG A 664 13.32 -1.09 24.15
CA ARG A 664 12.46 -1.36 25.31
C ARG A 664 12.44 -2.85 25.60
N LYS A 665 12.45 -3.20 26.89
CA LYS A 665 12.06 -4.55 27.33
C LYS A 665 10.54 -4.66 27.36
N GLU A 666 10.02 -5.87 27.19
CA GLU A 666 8.59 -6.15 27.29
C GLU A 666 8.02 -5.62 28.62
N ASN A 667 6.88 -4.92 28.56
CA ASN A 667 6.23 -4.27 29.71
C ASN A 667 7.06 -3.16 30.40
N SER A 668 7.99 -2.51 29.70
CA SER A 668 8.78 -1.37 30.21
C SER A 668 8.76 -0.18 29.25
N SER A 669 8.31 0.99 29.73
CA SER A 669 8.48 2.28 29.02
C SER A 669 9.92 2.78 28.99
N LYS A 670 10.85 2.10 29.68
CA LYS A 670 12.26 2.50 29.74
C LYS A 670 13.07 1.94 28.57
N CYS A 671 13.76 2.83 27.85
CA CYS A 671 14.79 2.49 26.88
C CYS A 671 16.10 2.10 27.59
N GLU A 672 16.66 0.96 27.20
CA GLU A 672 17.93 0.42 27.68
C GLU A 672 18.90 0.21 26.51
N GLU A 673 20.22 0.33 26.74
CA GLU A 673 21.27 0.13 25.73
C GLU A 673 21.29 -1.34 25.28
N GLN A 674 21.26 -1.60 23.97
CA GLN A 674 21.19 -2.96 23.41
C GLN A 674 22.48 -3.74 23.73
N PRO A 675 22.40 -4.97 24.31
CA PRO A 675 23.58 -5.73 24.71
C PRO A 675 24.55 -6.00 23.55
N ASP A 676 24.02 -6.32 22.37
CA ASP A 676 24.82 -6.64 21.18
C ASP A 676 25.56 -5.44 20.58
N LEU A 677 25.10 -4.21 20.85
CA LEU A 677 25.75 -2.99 20.38
C LEU A 677 26.86 -2.49 21.31
N LYS A 678 26.92 -2.94 22.58
CA LYS A 678 27.99 -2.57 23.52
C LYS A 678 29.39 -2.82 22.97
N ASP A 679 29.56 -3.86 22.15
CA ASP A 679 30.85 -4.28 21.58
C ASP A 679 30.87 -4.22 20.03
N LYS A 680 29.81 -3.76 19.34
CA LYS A 680 29.67 -3.85 17.85
C LYS A 680 29.29 -2.55 17.12
N MET A 681 29.29 -1.39 17.78
CA MET A 681 28.83 -0.10 17.23
C MET A 681 29.57 0.46 15.98
N LEU A 682 30.48 -0.29 15.35
CA LEU A 682 31.46 0.26 14.41
C LEU A 682 30.96 0.59 12.99
N GLU A 683 30.00 -0.14 12.41
CA GLU A 683 29.83 -0.07 10.94
C GLU A 683 29.16 1.22 10.41
N PHE A 684 28.20 1.79 11.14
CA PHE A 684 27.55 3.06 10.75
C PHE A 684 28.40 4.30 11.07
N CYS A 685 29.13 4.26 12.20
CA CYS A 685 29.98 5.35 12.68
C CYS A 685 31.16 5.69 11.74
N LEU A 686 31.57 4.72 10.91
CA LEU A 686 32.68 4.85 9.95
C LEU A 686 32.27 5.42 8.58
N HIS A 687 30.97 5.53 8.30
CA HIS A 687 30.47 5.86 6.96
C HIS A 687 29.40 6.97 6.90
N GLY A 688 28.91 7.48 8.03
CA GLY A 688 28.04 8.66 8.07
C GLY A 688 28.80 10.00 7.99
N GLU A 689 28.28 10.94 7.20
CA GLU A 689 28.72 12.35 7.24
C GLU A 689 28.18 13.07 8.50
N GLU A 690 28.54 14.34 8.67
CA GLU A 690 28.56 15.04 9.96
C GLU A 690 27.19 15.46 10.54
N GLU A 691 26.51 14.54 11.22
CA GLU A 691 25.78 14.91 12.44
C GLU A 691 26.19 13.99 13.60
N LYS A 692 26.51 14.60 14.75
CA LYS A 692 26.78 13.88 16.00
C LYS A 692 25.50 13.12 16.38
N LEU A 693 25.58 11.80 16.51
CA LEU A 693 24.49 10.99 17.06
C LEU A 693 24.38 11.25 18.58
N ILE A 694 23.78 12.38 18.93
CA ILE A 694 23.50 12.82 20.30
C ILE A 694 22.29 12.01 20.79
N THR A 695 22.57 10.88 21.45
CA THR A 695 21.55 9.98 22.00
C THR A 695 21.70 9.85 23.52
N SER A 696 20.67 10.27 24.25
CA SER A 696 20.42 9.88 25.65
C SER A 696 19.54 8.63 25.76
N GLY A 697 19.37 7.91 24.66
CA GLY A 697 18.51 6.74 24.52
C GLY A 697 17.05 7.02 24.21
N TYR A 698 16.62 8.28 24.16
CA TYR A 698 15.24 8.69 23.91
C TYR A 698 15.13 9.82 22.88
N ARG A 699 14.18 9.68 21.95
CA ARG A 699 13.76 10.74 21.01
C ARG A 699 12.25 10.89 21.09
N LYS A 700 11.73 12.12 21.10
CA LYS A 700 10.27 12.37 21.06
C LYS A 700 9.65 11.71 19.81
N ILE A 701 8.44 11.15 19.92
CA ILE A 701 7.73 10.62 18.74
C ILE A 701 7.48 11.77 17.74
N PRO A 702 7.72 11.60 16.44
CA PRO A 702 7.42 12.64 15.46
C PRO A 702 5.91 12.95 15.41
N GLY A 703 5.57 14.23 15.36
CA GLY A 703 4.18 14.72 15.45
C GLY A 703 3.63 14.83 16.88
N ASP A 704 4.38 14.39 17.91
CA ASP A 704 3.95 14.47 19.31
C ASP A 704 3.98 15.89 19.88
N LYS A 705 2.89 16.30 20.54
CA LYS A 705 2.67 17.67 21.05
C LYS A 705 2.50 17.75 22.58
N CYS A 706 3.03 16.78 23.34
CA CYS A 706 3.05 16.85 24.80
C CYS A 706 3.86 18.06 25.30
N GLU A 707 3.44 18.62 26.44
CA GLU A 707 4.02 19.79 27.09
C GLU A 707 4.33 19.50 28.57
N GLY A 708 5.53 19.85 29.05
CA GLY A 708 5.92 19.62 30.45
C GLY A 708 6.21 18.15 30.76
N GLY A 709 5.78 17.67 31.93
CA GLY A 709 5.93 16.26 32.34
C GLY A 709 7.38 15.75 32.48
N THR A 710 7.56 14.46 32.19
CA THR A 710 8.85 13.76 32.22
C THR A 710 9.55 13.91 30.87
N VAL A 711 10.57 14.77 30.81
CA VAL A 711 11.46 14.86 29.65
C VAL A 711 12.80 14.21 30.03
N PRO A 712 13.24 13.15 29.34
CA PRO A 712 14.57 12.56 29.57
C PRO A 712 15.67 13.61 29.35
N GLU A 713 16.61 13.74 30.29
CA GLU A 713 17.76 14.64 30.11
C GLU A 713 18.58 14.18 28.90
N ARG A 714 18.90 15.12 28.01
CA ARG A 714 19.79 14.88 26.87
C ARG A 714 21.24 15.02 27.31
N GLU A 715 21.91 13.90 27.55
CA GLU A 715 23.37 13.87 27.58
C GLU A 715 23.94 13.89 26.15
N GLU A 716 24.80 14.86 25.86
CA GLU A 716 25.48 14.99 24.57
C GLU A 716 26.66 14.02 24.47
N VAL A 717 26.41 12.79 24.01
CA VAL A 717 27.48 11.83 23.70
C VAL A 717 27.90 11.98 22.24
N ASP A 718 29.13 12.43 22.00
CA ASP A 718 29.74 12.35 20.67
C ASP A 718 30.15 10.90 20.38
N LEU A 719 29.30 10.17 19.64
CA LEU A 719 29.60 8.78 19.30
C LEU A 719 30.88 8.62 18.48
N ARG A 720 31.35 9.62 17.69
CA ARG A 720 32.67 9.53 17.04
C ARG A 720 33.78 9.37 18.06
N GLN A 721 33.69 10.08 19.19
CA GLN A 721 34.69 10.01 20.25
C GLN A 721 34.72 8.61 20.91
N ARG A 722 33.55 7.96 21.04
CA ARG A 722 33.40 6.57 21.48
C ARG A 722 33.99 5.59 20.44
N CYS A 723 33.60 5.70 19.17
CA CYS A 723 34.06 4.83 18.07
C CYS A 723 35.58 4.88 17.84
N VAL A 724 36.21 6.06 17.96
CA VAL A 724 37.66 6.21 17.83
C VAL A 724 38.39 5.65 19.06
N SER A 725 37.78 5.72 20.26
CA SER A 725 38.42 5.20 21.48
C SER A 725 38.62 3.68 21.47
N ASP A 726 37.72 2.91 20.85
CA ASP A 726 37.87 1.45 20.72
C ASP A 726 38.98 1.06 19.74
N GLN A 727 39.19 1.80 18.64
CA GLN A 727 40.32 1.58 17.75
C GLN A 727 41.66 1.84 18.47
N VAL A 728 41.75 2.95 19.21
CA VAL A 728 42.94 3.27 20.03
C VAL A 728 43.17 2.21 21.11
N THR A 729 42.11 1.68 21.72
CA THR A 729 42.21 0.62 22.74
C THR A 729 42.63 -0.72 22.13
N SER A 730 42.18 -1.04 20.92
CA SER A 730 42.60 -2.23 20.16
C SER A 730 44.07 -2.13 19.74
N GLU A 731 44.53 -0.98 19.24
CA GLU A 731 45.96 -0.76 18.93
C GLU A 731 46.85 -0.82 20.19
N LEU A 732 46.39 -0.28 21.33
CA LEU A 732 47.10 -0.39 22.61
C LEU A 732 47.13 -1.82 23.17
N GLN A 733 46.12 -2.65 22.91
CA GLN A 733 46.15 -4.08 23.27
C GLN A 733 47.04 -4.91 22.34
N VAL A 734 47.10 -4.59 21.04
CA VAL A 734 48.06 -5.21 20.09
C VAL A 734 49.51 -4.83 20.43
N GLY A 735 49.74 -3.66 21.02
CA GLY A 735 51.04 -3.28 21.60
C GLY A 735 51.49 -4.10 22.83
N GLY A 736 50.62 -4.93 23.41
CA GLY A 736 50.86 -5.65 24.66
C GLY A 736 51.65 -6.97 24.57
N HIS A 737 51.84 -7.54 23.38
CA HIS A 737 52.51 -8.86 23.25
C HIS A 737 54.03 -8.77 23.07
N SER A 738 54.70 -8.71 24.23
CA SER A 738 56.16 -8.83 24.40
C SER A 738 56.79 -10.01 23.62
N SER A 739 57.67 -9.64 22.66
CA SER A 739 58.95 -10.31 22.36
C SER A 739 58.97 -11.86 22.37
N LYS A 740 58.42 -12.50 21.33
CA LYS A 740 58.75 -13.91 20.99
C LYS A 740 59.01 -14.20 19.50
N SER A 741 58.83 -13.23 18.61
CA SER A 741 59.04 -13.40 17.16
C SER A 741 60.51 -13.57 16.75
N ALA A 742 61.43 -12.81 17.37
CA ALA A 742 62.87 -12.92 17.08
C ALA A 742 63.46 -14.32 17.39
N ALA A 743 63.01 -14.95 18.48
CA ALA A 743 63.48 -16.28 18.88
C ALA A 743 63.05 -17.38 17.89
N ILE A 744 61.86 -17.25 17.30
CA ILE A 744 61.34 -18.23 16.32
C ILE A 744 62.11 -18.13 15.00
N VAL A 745 62.39 -16.92 14.51
CA VAL A 745 63.20 -16.73 13.28
C VAL A 745 64.61 -17.30 13.45
N VAL A 746 65.26 -17.04 14.59
CA VAL A 746 66.59 -17.61 14.90
C VAL A 746 66.53 -19.14 15.01
N ALA A 747 65.48 -19.71 15.62
CA ALA A 747 65.30 -21.16 15.69
C ALA A 747 65.09 -21.81 14.31
N VAL A 748 64.29 -21.20 13.42
CA VAL A 748 64.07 -21.71 12.06
C VAL A 748 65.36 -21.64 11.23
N VAL A 749 66.13 -20.55 11.32
CA VAL A 749 67.45 -20.45 10.67
C VAL A 749 68.42 -21.50 11.22
N PHE A 750 68.42 -21.75 12.53
CA PHE A 750 69.26 -22.77 13.15
C PHE A 750 68.88 -24.20 12.71
N VAL A 751 67.58 -24.51 12.59
CA VAL A 751 67.08 -25.79 12.07
C VAL A 751 67.42 -25.96 10.58
N MET A 752 67.35 -24.90 9.77
CA MET A 752 67.79 -24.92 8.36
C MET A 752 69.30 -25.14 8.21
N LEU A 753 70.12 -24.56 9.09
CA LEU A 753 71.56 -24.80 9.09
C LEU A 753 71.90 -26.23 9.55
N LEU A 754 71.19 -26.76 10.54
CA LEU A 754 71.32 -28.15 10.98
C LEU A 754 70.87 -29.14 9.90
N SER A 755 69.80 -28.86 9.14
CA SER A 755 69.34 -29.73 8.05
C SER A 755 70.30 -29.72 6.86
N MET A 756 70.91 -28.57 6.52
CA MET A 756 72.01 -28.53 5.54
C MET A 756 73.23 -29.33 6.02
N ALA A 757 73.65 -29.18 7.29
CA ALA A 757 74.77 -29.94 7.84
C ALA A 757 74.49 -31.46 7.86
N ALA A 758 73.27 -31.86 8.22
CA ALA A 758 72.82 -33.24 8.15
C ALA A 758 72.79 -33.77 6.70
N GLY A 759 72.31 -32.97 5.74
CA GLY A 759 72.31 -33.30 4.32
C GLY A 759 73.72 -33.52 3.76
N ILE A 760 74.66 -32.64 4.10
CA ILE A 760 76.08 -32.77 3.72
C ILE A 760 76.69 -34.06 4.32
N MET A 761 76.37 -34.38 5.58
CA MET A 761 76.79 -35.63 6.22
C MET A 761 76.14 -36.87 5.61
N PHE A 762 74.88 -36.78 5.15
CA PHE A 762 74.14 -37.88 4.52
C PHE A 762 74.70 -38.18 3.12
N VAL A 763 74.95 -37.14 2.31
CA VAL A 763 75.61 -37.23 0.99
C VAL A 763 77.01 -37.81 1.13
N LYS A 764 77.80 -37.36 2.13
CA LYS A 764 79.14 -37.91 2.41
C LYS A 764 79.13 -39.38 2.87
N LYS A 765 78.02 -39.87 3.41
CA LYS A 765 77.86 -41.27 3.86
C LYS A 765 77.32 -42.22 2.79
N TYR A 766 76.55 -41.73 1.80
CA TYR A 766 75.90 -42.57 0.79
C TYR A 766 76.51 -42.53 -0.62
N VAL A 767 77.37 -41.56 -0.96
CA VAL A 767 77.94 -41.44 -2.33
C VAL A 767 79.20 -42.31 -2.56
N CYS A 768 79.72 -43.00 -1.54
CA CYS A 768 80.92 -43.86 -1.65
C CYS A 768 80.68 -45.37 -1.36
N GLY A 769 79.43 -45.84 -1.32
CA GLY A 769 79.12 -47.25 -1.06
C GLY A 769 77.85 -47.70 -1.77
N GLY A 770 77.95 -48.13 -3.03
CA GLY A 770 76.79 -48.41 -3.86
C GLY A 770 76.24 -49.83 -3.78
N ARG A 771 74.95 -49.98 -4.08
CA ARG A 771 74.42 -50.99 -5.04
C ARG A 771 72.95 -50.70 -5.41
N PHE A 772 72.60 -51.09 -6.64
CA PHE A 772 71.26 -50.98 -7.25
C PHE A 772 70.21 -51.84 -6.53
N LEU A 773 68.93 -51.46 -6.68
CA LEU A 773 67.90 -52.35 -7.23
C LEU A 773 66.71 -51.56 -7.82
N VAL A 774 65.96 -52.23 -8.70
CA VAL A 774 64.99 -51.69 -9.67
C VAL A 774 63.59 -52.24 -9.36
N HIS A 775 62.50 -51.53 -9.68
CA HIS A 775 61.30 -52.15 -10.29
C HIS A 775 60.38 -51.13 -11.01
N ARG A 776 59.60 -51.63 -11.98
CA ARG A 776 58.72 -50.92 -12.93
C ARG A 776 57.23 -51.13 -12.61
N TYR A 777 56.38 -50.35 -13.30
CA TYR A 777 55.06 -50.65 -13.94
C TYR A 777 54.04 -49.55 -13.59
N SER A 778 53.04 -49.13 -14.39
CA SER A 778 52.75 -48.98 -15.83
C SER A 778 51.36 -48.29 -15.90
N VAL A 779 51.12 -47.28 -16.75
CA VAL A 779 50.24 -47.30 -17.96
C VAL A 779 48.87 -48.02 -17.72
N LEU A 780 47.69 -47.42 -17.91
CA LEU A 780 47.13 -47.00 -19.22
C LEU A 780 45.88 -46.06 -19.16
N GLN A 781 45.57 -45.48 -20.34
CA GLN A 781 44.35 -44.79 -20.82
C GLN A 781 43.01 -45.54 -20.55
N GLN A 782 41.78 -45.02 -20.80
CA GLN A 782 41.32 -44.33 -22.04
C GLN A 782 39.95 -43.60 -21.92
N HIS A 783 39.61 -42.78 -22.92
CA HIS A 783 38.33 -42.06 -23.14
C HIS A 783 37.16 -42.97 -23.61
N VAL A 784 35.90 -42.44 -23.67
CA VAL A 784 35.09 -42.20 -24.92
C VAL A 784 33.60 -41.82 -24.64
N GLU A 785 33.17 -40.67 -25.20
CA GLU A 785 31.91 -40.24 -25.90
C GLU A 785 30.50 -40.78 -25.48
N ALA A 786 29.47 -39.92 -25.24
CA ALA A 786 28.41 -39.36 -26.15
C ALA A 786 27.18 -40.31 -26.37
N ASN A 787 25.90 -39.94 -26.50
CA ASN A 787 25.11 -38.84 -27.13
C ASN A 787 23.77 -38.61 -26.35
N ALA A 788 23.18 -37.40 -26.21
CA ALA A 788 22.24 -36.66 -27.08
C ALA A 788 20.76 -37.17 -27.17
N THR A 789 19.77 -36.32 -26.83
CA THR A 789 18.58 -35.94 -27.65
C THR A 789 17.72 -34.86 -26.96
N ASP A 790 16.95 -34.10 -27.74
CA ASP A 790 16.14 -32.92 -27.37
C ASP A 790 14.75 -33.22 -26.80
N GLU A 791 14.16 -32.26 -26.06
CA GLU A 791 12.73 -31.91 -26.18
C GLU A 791 12.50 -30.45 -25.75
N ILE A 792 11.49 -29.79 -26.33
CA ILE A 792 11.17 -28.35 -26.21
C ILE A 792 9.74 -28.25 -25.70
N ASP A 793 9.49 -27.41 -24.69
CA ASP A 793 8.14 -26.99 -24.30
C ASP A 793 8.09 -25.46 -24.04
N GLU A 794 7.12 -24.80 -24.68
CA GLU A 794 6.69 -23.43 -24.38
C GLU A 794 5.64 -23.44 -23.26
N PRO A 795 5.48 -22.33 -22.52
CA PRO A 795 4.17 -21.93 -22.00
C PRO A 795 3.68 -20.65 -22.67
N LEU A 796 2.39 -20.63 -23.04
CA LEU A 796 1.74 -19.45 -23.62
C LEU A 796 1.58 -18.33 -22.59
N GLU A 797 2.08 -17.15 -22.92
CA GLU A 797 1.67 -15.91 -22.27
C GLU A 797 0.28 -15.51 -22.77
N THR A 798 -0.64 -15.27 -21.84
CA THR A 798 -1.93 -14.62 -22.11
C THR A 798 -2.04 -13.35 -21.30
N GLU A 799 -1.56 -12.24 -21.86
CA GLU A 799 -1.76 -10.91 -21.30
C GLU A 799 -3.26 -10.66 -21.06
N HIS A 800 -3.62 -10.27 -19.84
CA HIS A 800 -4.89 -9.61 -19.52
C HIS A 800 -4.56 -8.34 -18.75
N ALA A 801 -4.63 -7.21 -19.45
CA ALA A 801 -4.42 -5.89 -18.86
C ALA A 801 -5.45 -5.63 -17.74
N GLN A 802 -4.97 -5.43 -16.51
CA GLN A 802 -5.79 -4.95 -15.41
C GLN A 802 -5.80 -3.42 -15.42
N ASN A 803 -6.94 -2.83 -15.81
CA ASN A 803 -7.15 -1.39 -15.71
C ASN A 803 -7.30 -0.94 -14.24
N GLY A 804 -6.69 0.20 -13.89
CA GLY A 804 -7.28 1.12 -12.92
C GLY A 804 -6.96 0.95 -11.43
N LYS A 805 -5.72 0.61 -11.05
CA LYS A 805 -5.23 0.92 -9.69
C LYS A 805 -4.85 2.42 -9.62
N ILE A 806 -5.76 3.29 -9.12
CA ILE A 806 -5.31 4.53 -8.44
C ILE A 806 -5.01 4.13 -7.00
N VAL A 807 -3.77 3.69 -6.78
CA VAL A 807 -3.24 3.32 -5.46
C VAL A 807 -1.94 4.11 -5.27
N PHE A 808 -1.73 4.66 -4.07
CA PHE A 808 -0.57 5.51 -3.73
C PHE A 808 0.73 4.68 -3.52
N HIS A 809 1.04 3.73 -4.41
CA HIS A 809 2.20 2.84 -4.30
C HIS A 809 3.27 3.01 -5.39
N ASP A 810 3.12 4.03 -6.26
CA ASP A 810 4.12 4.48 -7.26
C ASP A 810 5.48 4.95 -6.63
N ASP A 811 5.65 4.84 -5.31
CA ASP A 811 6.89 5.14 -4.57
C ASP A 811 7.57 3.87 -3.97
N SER A 812 7.12 2.67 -4.34
CA SER A 812 7.89 1.43 -4.13
C SER A 812 9.03 1.33 -5.16
N ASP A 813 10.22 0.83 -4.79
CA ASP A 813 11.25 0.46 -5.79
C ASP A 813 11.00 -0.91 -6.46
N GLU A 814 9.83 -1.49 -6.17
CA GLU A 814 9.24 -2.73 -6.69
C GLU A 814 8.47 -2.57 -8.02
N ASP A 815 7.78 -1.44 -8.28
CA ASP A 815 6.97 -1.19 -9.50
C ASP A 815 7.81 -1.17 -10.81
N MET A 816 9.10 -1.48 -10.71
CA MET A 816 10.01 -1.66 -11.81
C MET A 816 10.67 -3.05 -11.82
N LEU A 817 10.50 -3.91 -10.81
CA LEU A 817 11.17 -5.24 -10.75
C LEU A 817 10.60 -6.25 -11.76
N GLU A 818 9.49 -5.93 -12.44
CA GLU A 818 8.98 -6.61 -13.64
C GLU A 818 9.63 -6.05 -14.95
#